data_AF-A0A9W4JK25-F1
#
_entry.id   AF-A0A9W4JK25-F1
#
_cell.length_a   1.000
_cell.length_b   1.000
_cell.length_c   1.000
_cell.angle_alpha   90.00
_cell.angle_beta   90.00
_cell.angle_gamma   90.00
#
_symmetry.space_group_name_H-M   'P 1'
#
loop_
_entity.id
_entity.type
_entity.pdbx_description
1 polymer ?
#
loop_
_entity_poly.entity_id
_entity_poly.type
_entity_poly.pdbx_seq_one_letter_code
_entity_poly.pdbx_strand_id
1 'polypeptide(L)'
;MSVDLSLYLVTDSTPAILKGRDLCTVVEQAIQGGVTVVQYRDKSNDTGALVETARKLHQVTKKYNVPLLINDRVDVALAIGAEGVHLGQDDMTKQLLPKDAIIGISTSTVEEAKKAVADGADYLGIGTMFATPTKTNTKSVIGTAGTQIILDAIKYSSVGTVSIGGINHSNVQRVIYQSKSPQKSLDGVAIVSAIVAADDPKASAQKFAELINNAPRFALASNPSRANETEALINDVPQVIRKMVEVHPLVHNMINFVVSNFVANVALSIGASPIMSPYGDEATDLCKFDGALLINMGTLTSESVSNYLKAIKAYNERGNPVIYDPVGAAATQIRRSAVTQLMAGGYFDLIKGNEGEIRQAWGSGAVQQRGVDSGPSTLDGNQKATLARDLARRERNVVLMTGATDYLSDGERVIAVENGHPFLGQVTGTGCAIGTISGCFLTAHRSDRLLAVLSGILMYEIAAENAASKEYVRGPGSFVPAFLDELYAIRTAAAQGDDSWFVGRAKVHEAIPRFSSATCKKSSAGSTSSQNCTHLKPTIHFHPNPNRISTTDKMLRAANTLNIPVYITTQSRAKLGPTVSELSPQITGPNIRADIDKTLFSMVTPEIEKLLPPSLDVIIVGIETHICVTQTTLDLLERGHRVYVLVDGVSSMNAEERGIALARLRDAGAIVTSSESILFEIIGDASHEGFKAVSGIVKETKESTKGALGAFSKI
;
A
#
# COMPACT_ATOMS: atom_id res chain seq x y z
N MET A 1 6.48 6.14 34.98
CA MET A 1 5.72 7.31 34.48
C MET A 1 5.54 7.15 32.99
N SER A 2 4.42 7.59 32.41
CA SER A 2 4.26 7.62 30.95
C SER A 2 5.15 8.71 30.36
N VAL A 3 5.98 8.37 29.38
CA VAL A 3 6.87 9.31 28.68
C VAL A 3 6.06 10.10 27.65
N ASP A 4 6.24 11.41 27.58
CA ASP A 4 5.68 12.24 26.52
C ASP A 4 6.51 12.08 25.24
N LEU A 5 5.95 11.34 24.28
CA LEU A 5 6.58 11.01 23.01
C LEU A 5 6.24 12.00 21.88
N SER A 6 5.50 13.08 22.17
CA SER A 6 4.91 13.98 21.16
C SER A 6 5.93 14.50 20.15
N LEU A 7 7.00 15.17 20.63
CA LEU A 7 8.11 15.64 19.81
C LEU A 7 9.43 15.04 20.29
N TYR A 8 9.79 13.93 19.64
CA TYR A 8 10.97 13.17 19.97
C TYR A 8 12.16 13.60 19.10
N LEU A 9 13.20 14.19 19.71
CA LEU A 9 14.46 14.49 19.03
C LEU A 9 15.42 13.29 19.06
N VAL A 10 15.96 12.92 17.91
CA VAL A 10 17.09 12.00 17.80
C VAL A 10 18.31 12.78 17.30
N THR A 11 19.42 12.72 18.03
CA THR A 11 20.63 13.48 17.65
C THR A 11 21.34 12.85 16.46
N ASP A 12 22.10 13.68 15.74
CA ASP A 12 23.09 13.23 14.76
C ASP A 12 24.31 14.16 14.83
N SER A 13 25.42 13.61 15.34
CA SER A 13 26.67 14.37 15.55
C SER A 13 27.52 14.50 14.29
N THR A 14 27.08 13.96 13.13
CA THR A 14 27.90 13.99 11.93
C THR A 14 28.07 15.42 11.40
N PRO A 15 29.26 15.77 10.85
CA PRO A 15 29.50 17.12 10.32
C PRO A 15 28.47 17.57 9.27
N ALA A 16 27.94 16.64 8.48
CA ALA A 16 26.94 16.91 7.45
C ALA A 16 25.61 17.44 8.02
N ILE A 17 25.23 17.00 9.23
CA ILE A 17 23.97 17.39 9.88
C ILE A 17 24.21 18.49 10.90
N LEU A 18 25.22 18.35 11.75
CA LEU A 18 25.49 19.27 12.85
C LEU A 18 26.14 20.60 12.37
N LYS A 19 26.75 20.61 11.17
CA LYS A 19 27.42 21.77 10.57
C LYS A 19 28.49 22.40 11.48
N GLY A 20 29.18 21.58 12.28
CA GLY A 20 30.24 22.01 13.20
C GLY A 20 29.75 22.78 14.45
N ARG A 21 28.43 22.83 14.70
CA ARG A 21 27.85 23.44 15.89
C ARG A 21 28.05 22.55 17.13
N ASP A 22 27.96 23.15 18.31
CA ASP A 22 27.93 22.39 19.56
C ASP A 22 26.59 21.64 19.71
N LEU A 23 26.67 20.32 19.89
CA LEU A 23 25.49 19.47 19.99
C LEU A 23 24.63 19.80 21.22
N CYS A 24 25.25 20.13 22.36
CA CYS A 24 24.53 20.44 23.59
C CYS A 24 23.68 21.72 23.42
N THR A 25 24.25 22.74 22.77
CA THR A 25 23.56 23.98 22.42
C THR A 25 22.37 23.72 21.49
N VAL A 26 22.55 22.90 20.45
CA VAL A 26 21.47 22.53 19.51
C VAL A 26 20.33 21.80 20.23
N VAL A 27 20.67 20.85 21.12
CA VAL A 27 19.68 20.12 21.92
C VAL A 27 18.97 21.04 22.91
N GLU A 28 19.67 21.95 23.58
CA GLU A 28 19.04 22.92 24.50
C GLU A 28 18.05 23.83 23.76
N GLN A 29 18.44 24.34 22.58
CA GLN A 29 17.55 25.14 21.74
C GLN A 29 16.31 24.37 21.30
N ALA A 30 16.46 23.10 20.91
CA ALA A 30 15.34 22.25 20.52
C ALA A 30 14.38 21.96 21.69
N ILE A 31 14.90 21.72 22.90
CA ILE A 31 14.11 21.57 24.14
C ILE A 31 13.32 22.84 24.44
N GLN A 32 13.96 24.02 24.36
CA GLN A 32 13.26 25.29 24.50
C GLN A 32 12.19 25.54 23.43
N GLY A 33 12.26 24.80 22.32
CA GLY A 33 11.24 24.82 21.28
C GLY A 33 10.11 23.80 21.45
N GLY A 34 10.18 22.93 22.47
CA GLY A 34 9.10 21.99 22.78
C GLY A 34 9.43 20.52 22.50
N VAL A 35 10.70 20.15 22.34
CA VAL A 35 11.11 18.73 22.35
C VAL A 35 10.82 18.12 23.73
N THR A 36 10.16 16.95 23.74
CA THR A 36 9.68 16.28 24.96
C THR A 36 10.49 15.07 25.37
N VAL A 37 11.30 14.52 24.46
CA VAL A 37 12.27 13.44 24.73
C VAL A 37 13.46 13.56 23.77
N VAL A 38 14.66 13.28 24.28
CA VAL A 38 15.90 13.32 23.50
C VAL A 38 16.55 11.95 23.47
N GLN A 39 16.94 11.47 22.30
CA GLN A 39 17.79 10.30 22.13
C GLN A 39 19.16 10.71 21.62
N TYR A 40 20.19 10.36 22.39
CA TYR A 40 21.57 10.49 21.94
C TYR A 40 21.96 9.29 21.08
N ARG A 41 22.30 9.58 19.83
CA ARG A 41 22.78 8.61 18.84
C ARG A 41 24.11 9.06 18.26
N ASP A 42 25.13 8.24 18.51
CA ASP A 42 26.47 8.37 17.95
C ASP A 42 26.97 6.99 17.52
N LYS A 43 27.50 6.89 16.29
CA LYS A 43 28.00 5.64 15.70
C LYS A 43 29.51 5.66 15.43
N SER A 44 30.16 6.80 15.64
CA SER A 44 31.51 7.07 15.14
C SER A 44 32.52 7.31 16.24
N ASN A 45 32.11 7.86 17.38
CA ASN A 45 33.02 8.18 18.46
C ASN A 45 33.35 6.97 19.33
N ASP A 46 34.52 7.00 19.97
CA ASP A 46 34.92 5.99 20.94
C ASP A 46 34.08 6.09 22.23
N THR A 47 34.05 5.02 23.01
CA THR A 47 33.21 4.93 24.20
C THR A 47 33.49 6.03 25.23
N GLY A 48 34.74 6.48 25.37
CA GLY A 48 35.12 7.53 26.33
C GLY A 48 34.49 8.88 25.98
N ALA A 49 34.67 9.32 24.73
CA ALA A 49 34.08 10.55 24.22
C ALA A 49 32.54 10.51 24.22
N LEU A 50 31.98 9.33 23.95
CA LEU A 50 30.53 9.11 23.97
C LEU A 50 29.95 9.32 25.38
N VAL A 51 30.57 8.74 26.41
CA VAL A 51 30.16 8.93 27.83
C VAL A 51 30.27 10.39 28.26
N GLU A 52 31.36 11.08 27.88
CA GLU A 52 31.54 12.50 28.22
C GLU A 52 30.44 13.38 27.59
N THR A 53 30.16 13.17 26.30
CA THR A 53 29.12 13.91 25.58
C THR A 53 27.73 13.59 26.13
N ALA A 54 27.43 12.31 26.38
CA ALA A 54 26.17 11.89 26.97
C ALA A 54 25.95 12.51 28.36
N ARG A 55 27.00 12.65 29.17
CA ARG A 55 26.94 13.33 30.48
C ARG A 55 26.59 14.81 30.35
N LYS A 56 27.19 15.52 29.38
CA LYS A 56 26.89 16.93 29.11
C LYS A 56 25.44 17.09 28.64
N LEU A 57 24.99 16.24 27.71
CA LEU A 57 23.59 16.22 27.27
C LEU A 57 22.63 15.96 28.42
N HIS A 58 22.94 15.01 29.31
CA HIS A 58 22.08 14.70 30.45
C HIS A 58 21.91 15.87 31.42
N GLN A 59 22.98 16.65 31.64
CA GLN A 59 22.88 17.89 32.42
C GLN A 59 21.93 18.91 31.78
N VAL A 60 22.01 19.06 30.46
CA VAL A 60 21.11 19.92 29.70
C VAL A 60 19.67 19.42 29.80
N THR A 61 19.39 18.14 29.53
CA THR A 61 18.02 17.63 29.51
C THR A 61 17.37 17.63 30.90
N LYS A 62 18.14 17.31 31.96
CA LYS A 62 17.69 17.38 33.35
C LYS A 62 17.23 18.77 33.78
N LYS A 63 17.91 19.82 33.31
CA LYS A 63 17.53 21.23 33.61
C LYS A 63 16.09 21.54 33.20
N TYR A 64 15.57 20.88 32.18
CA TYR A 64 14.23 21.08 31.64
C TYR A 64 13.27 19.92 31.91
N ASN A 65 13.66 18.94 32.73
CA ASN A 65 12.87 17.73 33.01
C ASN A 65 12.50 16.93 31.74
N VAL A 66 13.43 16.87 30.78
CA VAL A 66 13.29 16.09 29.55
C VAL A 66 14.13 14.81 29.68
N PRO A 67 13.57 13.60 29.44
CA PRO A 67 14.32 12.36 29.53
C PRO A 67 15.36 12.25 28.41
N LEU A 68 16.53 11.71 28.76
CA LEU A 68 17.59 11.34 27.82
C LEU A 68 17.61 9.82 27.63
N LEU A 69 17.51 9.38 26.37
CA LEU A 69 17.64 7.98 25.97
C LEU A 69 18.96 7.76 25.24
N ILE A 70 19.62 6.63 25.47
CA ILE A 70 20.85 6.27 24.76
C ILE A 70 20.55 5.22 23.68
N ASN A 71 21.01 5.45 22.45
CA ASN A 71 20.85 4.52 21.35
C ASN A 71 21.85 3.36 21.44
N ASP A 72 21.36 2.11 21.41
CA ASP A 72 22.08 0.83 21.34
C ASP A 72 23.10 0.53 22.48
N ARG A 73 23.51 1.52 23.28
CA ARG A 73 24.58 1.43 24.29
C ARG A 73 24.06 1.44 25.72
N VAL A 74 23.63 0.26 26.19
CA VAL A 74 23.15 0.04 27.58
C VAL A 74 24.23 0.38 28.62
N ASP A 75 25.48 0.05 28.34
CA ASP A 75 26.63 0.34 29.20
C ASP A 75 26.82 1.85 29.45
N VAL A 76 26.66 2.67 28.40
CA VAL A 76 26.73 4.12 28.49
C VAL A 76 25.55 4.67 29.30
N ALA A 77 24.33 4.17 29.04
CA ALA A 77 23.15 4.59 29.78
C ALA A 77 23.31 4.37 31.29
N LEU A 78 23.83 3.21 31.69
CA LEU A 78 24.14 2.88 33.08
C LEU A 78 25.25 3.78 33.65
N ALA A 79 26.31 4.04 32.88
CA ALA A 79 27.46 4.83 33.34
C ALA A 79 27.11 6.30 33.67
N ILE A 80 26.12 6.87 32.99
CA ILE A 80 25.67 8.25 33.24
C ILE A 80 24.35 8.33 34.04
N GLY A 81 23.68 7.20 34.26
CA GLY A 81 22.36 7.16 34.90
C GLY A 81 21.27 7.79 34.04
N ALA A 82 21.28 7.54 32.72
CA ALA A 82 20.25 8.01 31.78
C ALA A 82 18.88 7.39 32.08
N GLU A 83 17.80 8.05 31.67
CA GLU A 83 16.43 7.61 31.93
C GLU A 83 16.02 6.38 31.11
N GLY A 84 16.75 6.03 30.06
CA GLY A 84 16.49 4.83 29.29
C GLY A 84 17.35 4.62 28.07
N VAL A 85 16.92 3.68 27.22
CA VAL A 85 17.60 3.29 25.99
C VAL A 85 16.61 3.13 24.84
N HIS A 86 17.14 3.19 23.62
CA HIS A 86 16.44 2.75 22.43
C HIS A 86 17.32 1.74 21.70
N LEU A 87 16.76 0.59 21.36
CA LEU A 87 17.50 -0.59 20.92
C LEU A 87 16.97 -1.15 19.59
N GLY A 88 17.82 -1.94 18.92
CA GLY A 88 17.42 -2.82 17.82
C GLY A 88 16.67 -4.07 18.29
N GLN A 89 16.25 -4.90 17.34
CA GLN A 89 15.48 -6.14 17.59
C GLN A 89 16.26 -7.22 18.35
N ASP A 90 17.59 -7.23 18.22
CA ASP A 90 18.46 -8.27 18.77
C ASP A 90 19.17 -7.87 20.08
N ASP A 91 19.05 -6.59 20.47
CA ASP A 91 19.83 -6.00 21.57
C ASP A 91 19.08 -6.01 22.93
N MET A 92 17.94 -6.69 23.00
CA MET A 92 17.05 -6.69 24.17
C MET A 92 17.69 -7.36 25.40
N THR A 93 18.24 -6.54 26.30
CA THR A 93 18.88 -6.97 27.56
C THR A 93 18.24 -6.32 28.78
N LYS A 94 16.91 -6.47 28.91
CA LYS A 94 16.10 -5.94 30.02
C LYS A 94 16.65 -6.25 31.42
N GLN A 95 17.40 -7.34 31.57
CA GLN A 95 17.94 -7.78 32.86
C GLN A 95 19.04 -6.85 33.42
N LEU A 96 19.69 -6.05 32.57
CA LEU A 96 20.78 -5.16 32.98
C LEU A 96 20.33 -3.74 33.34
N LEU A 97 19.09 -3.38 32.96
CA LEU A 97 18.56 -2.03 33.14
C LEU A 97 17.78 -1.90 34.46
N PRO A 98 17.77 -0.70 35.08
CA PRO A 98 16.87 -0.40 36.19
C PRO A 98 15.41 -0.70 35.84
N LYS A 99 14.60 -1.07 36.85
CA LYS A 99 13.19 -1.43 36.64
C LYS A 99 12.33 -0.30 36.08
N ASP A 100 12.76 0.94 36.27
CA ASP A 100 12.12 2.18 35.85
C ASP A 100 12.71 2.77 34.55
N ALA A 101 13.70 2.10 33.95
CA ALA A 101 14.30 2.54 32.69
C ALA A 101 13.31 2.45 31.53
N ILE A 102 13.28 3.49 30.70
CA ILE A 102 12.45 3.57 29.49
C ILE A 102 13.12 2.75 28.38
N ILE A 103 12.37 1.84 27.75
CA ILE A 103 12.87 0.97 26.68
C ILE A 103 12.10 1.21 25.39
N GLY A 104 12.78 1.81 24.41
CA GLY A 104 12.30 1.96 23.05
C GLY A 104 12.83 0.87 22.13
N ILE A 105 12.00 0.37 21.21
CA ILE A 105 12.43 -0.62 20.21
C ILE A 105 12.10 -0.16 18.79
N SER A 106 13.09 -0.23 17.89
CA SER A 106 12.88 0.00 16.46
C SER A 106 12.10 -1.15 15.82
N THR A 107 11.01 -0.85 15.10
CA THR A 107 10.17 -1.85 14.41
C THR A 107 9.83 -1.37 13.00
N SER A 108 9.77 -2.27 12.03
CA SER A 108 9.40 -2.00 10.63
C SER A 108 8.40 -3.03 10.09
N THR A 109 8.06 -4.06 10.86
CA THR A 109 7.08 -5.09 10.51
C THR A 109 6.10 -5.35 11.67
N VAL A 110 5.01 -6.06 11.36
CA VAL A 110 3.99 -6.45 12.35
C VAL A 110 4.58 -7.41 13.39
N GLU A 111 5.41 -8.33 12.94
CA GLU A 111 6.05 -9.38 13.72
C GLU A 111 7.01 -8.75 14.74
N GLU A 112 7.85 -7.82 14.30
CA GLU A 112 8.76 -7.05 15.15
C GLU A 112 7.98 -6.24 16.19
N ALA A 113 6.88 -5.59 15.80
CA ALA A 113 6.05 -4.82 16.73
C ALA A 113 5.39 -5.69 17.80
N LYS A 114 4.82 -6.84 17.41
CA LYS A 114 4.23 -7.80 18.37
C LYS A 114 5.28 -8.37 19.31
N LYS A 115 6.46 -8.72 18.80
CA LYS A 115 7.57 -9.21 19.60
C LYS A 115 8.03 -8.15 20.61
N ALA A 116 8.28 -6.93 20.16
CA ALA A 116 8.69 -5.84 21.04
C ALA A 116 7.66 -5.54 22.14
N VAL A 117 6.36 -5.60 21.83
CA VAL A 117 5.28 -5.49 22.83
C VAL A 117 5.33 -6.66 23.82
N ALA A 118 5.51 -7.90 23.35
CA ALA A 118 5.57 -9.08 24.20
C ALA A 118 6.80 -9.07 25.14
N ASP A 119 7.94 -8.59 24.64
CA ASP A 119 9.16 -8.42 25.43
C ASP A 119 9.09 -7.18 26.36
N GLY A 120 8.00 -6.42 26.26
CA GLY A 120 7.60 -5.32 27.13
C GLY A 120 8.35 -4.01 26.87
N ALA A 121 8.57 -3.66 25.61
CA ALA A 121 8.97 -2.31 25.25
C ALA A 121 7.97 -1.28 25.81
N ASP A 122 8.46 -0.11 26.25
CA ASP A 122 7.60 0.99 26.68
C ASP A 122 7.07 1.78 25.48
N TYR A 123 7.86 1.86 24.40
CA TYR A 123 7.42 2.43 23.14
C TYR A 123 8.12 1.80 21.93
N LEU A 124 7.52 1.99 20.74
CA LEU A 124 8.04 1.55 19.46
C LEU A 124 8.44 2.75 18.58
N GLY A 125 9.63 2.68 17.99
CA GLY A 125 10.04 3.54 16.88
C GLY A 125 9.71 2.87 15.56
N ILE A 126 8.61 3.27 14.93
CA ILE A 126 8.05 2.66 13.73
C ILE A 126 8.71 3.24 12.47
N GLY A 127 9.47 2.37 11.80
CA GLY A 127 9.81 2.40 10.39
C GLY A 127 10.87 3.40 9.95
N THR A 128 10.96 3.53 8.63
CA THR A 128 11.40 4.72 7.91
C THR A 128 10.20 5.21 7.08
N MET A 129 9.60 6.36 7.44
CA MET A 129 8.38 6.85 6.79
C MET A 129 8.61 7.30 5.35
N PHE A 130 9.70 8.02 5.13
CA PHE A 130 10.13 8.51 3.82
C PHE A 130 11.64 8.34 3.69
N ALA A 131 12.14 8.35 2.45
CA ALA A 131 13.59 8.32 2.21
C ALA A 131 14.29 9.43 3.01
N THR A 132 15.41 9.10 3.65
CA THR A 132 16.16 10.03 4.51
C THR A 132 17.66 9.86 4.33
N PRO A 133 18.45 10.96 4.29
CA PRO A 133 19.90 10.88 4.24
C PRO A 133 20.54 10.35 5.54
N THR A 134 19.81 10.33 6.67
CA THR A 134 20.34 9.97 8.01
C THR A 134 20.49 8.46 8.25
N LYS A 135 19.82 7.61 7.43
CA LYS A 135 20.02 6.15 7.42
C LYS A 135 20.32 5.73 5.97
N THR A 136 21.58 5.40 5.67
CA THR A 136 22.00 4.92 4.34
C THR A 136 21.57 3.48 4.03
N ASN A 137 21.12 2.73 5.05
CA ASN A 137 20.64 1.35 4.92
C ASN A 137 19.09 1.34 4.97
N THR A 138 18.43 1.92 3.97
CA THR A 138 16.96 2.03 3.87
C THR A 138 16.34 0.73 3.34
N LYS A 139 16.43 -0.37 4.09
CA LYS A 139 15.93 -1.68 3.66
C LYS A 139 14.39 -1.78 3.54
N SER A 140 13.62 -0.80 4.02
CA SER A 140 12.15 -0.76 3.84
C SER A 140 11.56 0.60 4.22
N VAL A 141 11.25 1.45 3.24
CA VAL A 141 10.38 2.62 3.47
C VAL A 141 8.94 2.11 3.53
N ILE A 142 8.28 2.25 4.67
CA ILE A 142 6.94 1.65 4.91
C ILE A 142 5.79 2.66 4.79
N GLY A 143 6.08 3.96 4.91
CA GLY A 143 5.10 5.03 4.82
C GLY A 143 3.98 4.98 5.87
N THR A 144 2.94 5.79 5.64
CA THR A 144 1.74 5.86 6.49
C THR A 144 0.96 4.55 6.46
N ALA A 145 0.84 3.92 5.29
CA ALA A 145 0.19 2.63 5.10
C ALA A 145 0.81 1.51 5.96
N GLY A 146 2.13 1.31 5.90
CA GLY A 146 2.80 0.30 6.72
C GLY A 146 2.70 0.60 8.22
N THR A 147 2.73 1.88 8.59
CA THR A 147 2.53 2.31 9.98
C THR A 147 1.13 1.96 10.48
N GLN A 148 0.07 2.19 9.68
CA GLN A 148 -1.30 1.82 10.05
C GLN A 148 -1.44 0.31 10.29
N ILE A 149 -0.81 -0.52 9.44
CA ILE A 149 -0.83 -1.98 9.58
C ILE A 149 -0.21 -2.40 10.92
N ILE A 150 0.93 -1.80 11.28
CA ILE A 150 1.58 -2.05 12.57
C ILE A 150 0.69 -1.59 13.73
N LEU A 151 0.12 -0.38 13.66
CA LEU A 151 -0.77 0.17 14.69
C LEU A 151 -2.02 -0.68 14.91
N ASP A 152 -2.65 -1.20 13.84
CA ASP A 152 -3.80 -2.11 13.97
C ASP A 152 -3.41 -3.44 14.62
N ALA A 153 -2.23 -3.96 14.30
CA ALA A 153 -1.75 -5.22 14.83
C ALA A 153 -1.46 -5.19 16.35
N ILE A 154 -1.16 -4.01 16.90
CA ILE A 154 -0.90 -3.78 18.34
C ILE A 154 -1.99 -2.94 19.01
N LYS A 155 -3.19 -2.84 18.42
CA LYS A 155 -4.24 -1.92 18.87
C LYS A 155 -4.70 -2.05 20.32
N TYR A 156 -4.54 -3.22 20.93
CA TYR A 156 -4.88 -3.46 22.34
C TYR A 156 -3.71 -3.20 23.31
N SER A 157 -2.55 -2.81 22.78
CA SER A 157 -1.35 -2.52 23.57
C SER A 157 -1.32 -1.06 24.04
N SER A 158 -0.92 -0.86 25.29
CA SER A 158 -0.63 0.46 25.89
C SER A 158 0.76 1.00 25.53
N VAL A 159 1.57 0.25 24.78
CA VAL A 159 2.92 0.66 24.36
C VAL A 159 2.83 1.91 23.48
N GLY A 160 3.68 2.89 23.78
CA GLY A 160 3.76 4.15 23.03
C GLY A 160 4.28 3.92 21.61
N THR A 161 3.99 4.83 20.69
CA THR A 161 4.33 4.68 19.28
C THR A 161 4.75 6.00 18.66
N VAL A 162 5.93 6.01 18.05
CA VAL A 162 6.40 7.14 17.25
C VAL A 162 6.79 6.68 15.87
N SER A 163 6.51 7.48 14.84
CA SER A 163 7.06 7.25 13.50
C SER A 163 8.38 8.01 13.34
N ILE A 164 9.31 7.44 12.58
CA ILE A 164 10.62 8.06 12.30
C ILE A 164 11.00 7.94 10.81
N GLY A 165 11.85 8.86 10.35
CA GLY A 165 12.53 8.78 9.06
C GLY A 165 11.92 9.66 7.96
N GLY A 166 12.63 10.71 7.57
CA GLY A 166 12.20 11.63 6.50
C GLY A 166 11.01 12.52 6.86
N ILE A 167 10.67 12.64 8.14
CA ILE A 167 9.62 13.52 8.65
C ILE A 167 10.17 14.95 8.74
N ASN A 168 9.40 15.91 8.23
CA ASN A 168 9.72 17.34 8.18
C ASN A 168 8.45 18.20 8.34
N HIS A 169 8.59 19.54 8.35
CA HIS A 169 7.45 20.44 8.52
C HIS A 169 6.35 20.27 7.47
N SER A 170 6.69 19.88 6.23
CA SER A 170 5.68 19.75 5.16
C SER A 170 4.91 18.44 5.20
N ASN A 171 5.34 17.43 5.97
CA ASN A 171 4.66 16.12 6.00
C ASN A 171 4.22 15.66 7.40
N VAL A 172 4.67 16.28 8.49
CA VAL A 172 4.38 15.81 9.86
C VAL A 172 2.88 15.70 10.17
N GLN A 173 2.08 16.68 9.78
CA GLN A 173 0.64 16.63 10.03
C GLN A 173 -0.05 15.51 9.24
N ARG A 174 0.41 15.25 8.01
CA ARG A 174 -0.09 14.13 7.19
C ARG A 174 0.30 12.79 7.80
N VAL A 175 1.54 12.66 8.30
CA VAL A 175 1.98 11.47 9.03
C VAL A 175 1.06 11.19 10.21
N ILE A 176 0.83 12.16 11.08
CA ILE A 176 -0.04 11.99 12.26
C ILE A 176 -1.48 11.69 11.83
N TYR A 177 -1.98 12.41 10.83
CA TYR A 177 -3.35 12.26 10.37
C TYR A 177 -3.60 10.89 9.74
N GLN A 178 -2.75 10.45 8.81
CA GLN A 178 -2.94 9.19 8.08
C GLN A 178 -2.43 7.98 8.87
N SER A 179 -1.43 8.08 9.75
CA SER A 179 -0.93 6.94 10.53
C SER A 179 -1.82 6.64 11.75
N LYS A 180 -3.03 6.15 11.49
CA LYS A 180 -4.01 5.80 12.51
C LYS A 180 -4.79 4.54 12.13
N SER A 181 -4.95 3.62 13.08
CA SER A 181 -5.93 2.55 13.04
C SER A 181 -7.20 2.96 13.82
N PRO A 182 -8.34 2.25 13.67
CA PRO A 182 -9.56 2.60 14.39
C PRO A 182 -9.42 2.71 15.91
N GLN A 183 -8.45 1.98 16.50
CA GLN A 183 -8.27 1.87 17.94
C GLN A 183 -6.91 2.38 18.44
N LYS A 184 -5.95 2.71 17.56
CA LYS A 184 -4.63 3.19 17.96
C LYS A 184 -4.07 4.21 16.98
N SER A 185 -3.45 5.25 17.50
CA SER A 185 -2.79 6.31 16.72
C SER A 185 -1.33 6.41 17.17
N LEU A 186 -0.52 7.17 16.44
CA LEU A 186 0.78 7.58 16.93
C LEU A 186 0.65 8.46 18.18
N ASP A 187 1.56 8.27 19.13
CA ASP A 187 1.73 9.11 20.32
C ASP A 187 2.67 10.31 20.03
N GLY A 188 3.43 10.24 18.94
CA GLY A 188 4.22 11.36 18.45
C GLY A 188 5.09 11.00 17.24
N VAL A 189 6.09 11.83 16.97
CA VAL A 189 7.02 11.66 15.85
C VAL A 189 8.46 11.89 16.29
N ALA A 190 9.37 11.11 15.73
CA ALA A 190 10.79 11.26 15.95
C ALA A 190 11.46 12.01 14.79
N ILE A 191 12.15 13.10 15.11
CA ILE A 191 12.75 14.04 14.18
C ILE A 191 14.27 14.06 14.38
N VAL A 192 15.01 14.06 13.26
CA VAL A 192 16.49 14.11 13.27
C VAL A 192 16.95 15.39 12.58
N SER A 193 17.20 15.33 11.26
CA SER A 193 17.83 16.41 10.49
C SER A 193 17.00 17.67 10.41
N ALA A 194 15.67 17.57 10.40
CA ALA A 194 14.79 18.75 10.31
C ALA A 194 14.89 19.68 11.54
N ILE A 195 15.43 19.20 12.67
CA ILE A 195 15.76 20.04 13.83
C ILE A 195 17.28 20.24 13.92
N VAL A 196 18.07 19.16 13.90
CA VAL A 196 19.52 19.23 14.15
C VAL A 196 20.26 20.01 13.05
N ALA A 197 19.81 19.95 11.79
CA ALA A 197 20.41 20.68 10.67
C ALA A 197 19.77 22.06 10.41
N ALA A 198 18.69 22.40 11.10
CA ALA A 198 18.01 23.69 10.94
C ALA A 198 18.93 24.82 11.40
N ASP A 199 18.90 25.97 10.71
CA ASP A 199 19.73 27.12 11.09
C ASP A 199 19.30 27.67 12.45
N ASP A 200 17.99 27.63 12.76
CA ASP A 200 17.42 27.85 14.09
C ASP A 200 16.69 26.58 14.60
N PRO A 201 17.36 25.73 15.39
CA PRO A 201 16.78 24.53 15.98
C PRO A 201 15.57 24.82 16.89
N LYS A 202 15.56 25.95 17.59
CA LYS A 202 14.46 26.34 18.48
C LYS A 202 13.22 26.66 17.67
N ALA A 203 13.32 27.54 16.68
CA ALA A 203 12.20 27.88 15.81
C ALA A 203 11.67 26.66 15.05
N SER A 204 12.57 25.77 14.59
CA SER A 204 12.17 24.52 13.93
C SER A 204 11.36 23.60 14.86
N ALA A 205 11.85 23.39 16.10
CA ALA A 205 11.15 22.59 17.11
C ALA A 205 9.80 23.22 17.52
N GLN A 206 9.73 24.54 17.70
CA GLN A 206 8.47 25.25 17.97
C GLN A 206 7.46 25.02 16.86
N LYS A 207 7.90 25.07 15.60
CA LYS A 207 7.01 24.80 14.47
C LYS A 207 6.52 23.36 14.45
N PHE A 208 7.36 22.39 14.78
CA PHE A 208 6.91 21.01 14.95
C PHE A 208 5.87 20.86 16.06
N ALA A 209 6.14 21.42 17.25
CA ALA A 209 5.20 21.37 18.37
C ALA A 209 3.84 21.99 18.00
N GLU A 210 3.83 23.12 17.30
CA GLU A 210 2.61 23.73 16.76
C GLU A 210 1.89 22.78 15.79
N LEU A 211 2.59 22.22 14.81
CA LEU A 211 2.00 21.33 13.80
C LEU A 211 1.49 20.01 14.37
N ILE A 212 2.15 19.46 15.40
CA ILE A 212 1.77 18.22 16.08
C ILE A 212 0.51 18.42 16.94
N ASN A 213 0.43 19.56 17.64
CA ASN A 213 -0.66 19.86 18.56
C ASN A 213 -1.94 20.37 17.86
N ASN A 214 -1.86 20.69 16.57
CA ASN A 214 -3.00 21.18 15.79
C ASN A 214 -3.35 20.22 14.65
N ALA A 215 -4.64 19.99 14.43
CA ALA A 215 -5.11 19.23 13.28
C ALA A 215 -4.71 19.94 11.97
N PRO A 216 -4.32 19.20 10.91
CA PRO A 216 -4.09 19.82 9.60
C PRO A 216 -5.38 20.44 9.08
N ARG A 217 -5.27 21.53 8.31
CA ARG A 217 -6.43 22.22 7.74
C ARG A 217 -7.24 21.38 6.76
N PHE A 218 -6.62 20.37 6.16
CA PHE A 218 -7.31 19.40 5.31
C PHE A 218 -8.01 18.28 6.09
N ALA A 219 -7.78 18.14 7.41
CA ALA A 219 -8.50 17.16 8.22
C ALA A 219 -9.96 17.58 8.39
N LEU A 220 -10.85 16.61 8.25
CA LEU A 220 -12.27 16.77 8.49
C LEU A 220 -12.72 15.68 9.47
N ALA A 221 -13.73 16.01 10.28
CA ALA A 221 -14.38 15.00 11.12
C ALA A 221 -15.08 13.96 10.23
N SER A 222 -15.11 12.71 10.67
CA SER A 222 -15.96 11.70 10.04
C SER A 222 -17.42 12.00 10.36
N ASN A 223 -18.29 11.90 9.36
CA ASN A 223 -19.72 11.99 9.60
C ASN A 223 -20.22 10.67 10.17
N PRO A 224 -20.98 10.69 11.29
CA PRO A 224 -21.59 9.48 11.79
C PRO A 224 -22.61 9.00 10.77
N SER A 225 -22.62 7.70 10.51
CA SER A 225 -23.60 7.14 9.59
C SER A 225 -25.02 7.19 10.18
N ARG A 226 -25.97 7.48 9.31
CA ARG A 226 -27.42 7.56 9.55
C ARG A 226 -28.08 6.20 9.33
N ALA A 227 -29.29 6.05 9.89
CA ALA A 227 -30.22 5.00 9.46
C ALA A 227 -30.66 5.28 8.01
N ASN A 228 -30.82 4.24 7.19
CA ASN A 228 -31.12 4.35 5.76
C ASN A 228 -30.15 5.29 5.01
N GLU A 229 -28.83 5.15 5.26
CA GLU A 229 -27.81 6.06 4.72
C GLU A 229 -27.91 6.31 3.23
N THR A 230 -28.12 5.28 2.41
CA THR A 230 -28.22 5.44 0.96
C THR A 230 -29.40 6.33 0.57
N GLU A 231 -30.58 6.09 1.14
CA GLU A 231 -31.77 6.91 0.90
C GLU A 231 -31.56 8.35 1.39
N ALA A 232 -30.97 8.51 2.57
CA ALA A 232 -30.66 9.82 3.12
C ALA A 232 -29.67 10.60 2.25
N LEU A 233 -28.62 9.94 1.75
CA LEU A 233 -27.67 10.54 0.81
C LEU A 233 -28.38 10.99 -0.48
N ILE A 234 -29.20 10.12 -1.09
CA ILE A 234 -29.95 10.43 -2.31
C ILE A 234 -30.85 11.66 -2.08
N ASN A 235 -31.57 11.72 -0.96
CA ASN A 235 -32.48 12.82 -0.65
C ASN A 235 -31.75 14.17 -0.47
N ASP A 236 -30.49 14.16 -0.05
CA ASP A 236 -29.69 15.38 0.13
C ASP A 236 -29.06 15.90 -1.18
N VAL A 237 -28.99 15.08 -2.25
CA VAL A 237 -28.32 15.42 -3.51
C VAL A 237 -28.83 16.72 -4.15
N PRO A 238 -30.16 16.97 -4.30
CA PRO A 238 -30.64 18.19 -4.94
C PRO A 238 -30.19 19.46 -4.20
N GLN A 239 -30.18 19.43 -2.87
CA GLN A 239 -29.70 20.55 -2.05
C GLN A 239 -28.20 20.81 -2.29
N VAL A 240 -27.39 19.77 -2.40
CA VAL A 240 -25.94 19.89 -2.63
C VAL A 240 -25.66 20.45 -4.02
N ILE A 241 -26.41 20.04 -5.04
CA ILE A 241 -26.30 20.59 -6.41
C ILE A 241 -26.67 22.07 -6.41
N ARG A 242 -27.80 22.45 -5.79
CA ARG A 242 -28.20 23.85 -5.67
C ARG A 242 -27.10 24.70 -5.02
N LYS A 243 -26.54 24.22 -3.91
CA LYS A 243 -25.43 24.89 -3.23
C LYS A 243 -24.20 25.05 -4.13
N MET A 244 -23.86 24.04 -4.94
CA MET A 244 -22.74 24.12 -5.89
C MET A 244 -22.97 25.21 -6.94
N VAL A 245 -24.20 25.32 -7.46
CA VAL A 245 -24.57 26.37 -8.42
C VAL A 245 -24.51 27.78 -7.81
N GLU A 246 -24.93 27.93 -6.55
CA GLU A 246 -24.87 29.20 -5.81
C GLU A 246 -23.43 29.65 -5.50
N VAL A 247 -22.57 28.70 -5.10
CA VAL A 247 -21.18 28.97 -4.72
C VAL A 247 -20.32 29.35 -5.93
N HIS A 248 -20.65 28.84 -7.13
CA HIS A 248 -19.88 29.06 -8.36
C HIS A 248 -18.36 28.82 -8.19
N PRO A 249 -17.94 27.62 -7.75
CA PRO A 249 -16.58 27.38 -7.29
C PRO A 249 -15.54 27.48 -8.41
N LEU A 250 -14.36 28.00 -8.08
CA LEU A 250 -13.19 27.93 -8.96
C LEU A 250 -12.54 26.56 -8.84
N VAL A 251 -12.18 25.94 -9.96
CA VAL A 251 -11.37 24.70 -9.96
C VAL A 251 -10.12 24.90 -10.81
N HIS A 252 -8.97 24.77 -10.16
CA HIS A 252 -7.65 24.77 -10.80
C HIS A 252 -7.36 23.38 -11.36
N ASN A 253 -7.29 23.28 -12.68
CA ASN A 253 -7.12 22.04 -13.39
C ASN A 253 -5.68 21.96 -13.94
N MET A 254 -4.86 21.13 -13.30
CA MET A 254 -3.57 20.69 -13.82
C MET A 254 -3.79 19.38 -14.60
N ILE A 255 -4.44 19.50 -15.76
CA ILE A 255 -4.92 18.38 -16.57
C ILE A 255 -4.20 18.29 -17.90
N ASN A 256 -4.51 17.23 -18.65
CA ASN A 256 -3.97 17.06 -19.99
C ASN A 256 -4.58 18.02 -21.01
N PHE A 257 -3.76 18.46 -21.97
CA PHE A 257 -4.18 19.41 -23.01
C PHE A 257 -5.24 18.82 -23.96
N VAL A 258 -5.32 17.49 -24.09
CA VAL A 258 -6.26 16.80 -25.00
C VAL A 258 -7.71 17.07 -24.60
N VAL A 259 -7.99 17.14 -23.29
CA VAL A 259 -9.36 17.24 -22.75
C VAL A 259 -9.69 18.62 -22.19
N SER A 260 -8.74 19.56 -22.21
CA SER A 260 -8.86 20.84 -21.53
C SER A 260 -10.09 21.65 -21.98
N ASN A 261 -10.34 21.75 -23.29
CA ASN A 261 -11.52 22.46 -23.79
C ASN A 261 -12.83 21.79 -23.35
N PHE A 262 -12.91 20.46 -23.43
CA PHE A 262 -14.12 19.73 -23.05
C PHE A 262 -14.40 19.88 -21.55
N VAL A 263 -13.40 19.67 -20.70
CA VAL A 263 -13.52 19.81 -19.24
C VAL A 263 -13.90 21.24 -18.84
N ALA A 264 -13.35 22.26 -19.49
CA ALA A 264 -13.74 23.65 -19.25
C ALA A 264 -15.23 23.89 -19.56
N ASN A 265 -15.72 23.39 -20.70
CA ASN A 265 -17.12 23.54 -21.07
C ASN A 265 -18.05 22.77 -20.13
N VAL A 266 -17.66 21.58 -19.66
CA VAL A 266 -18.41 20.84 -18.63
C VAL A 266 -18.51 21.66 -17.34
N ALA A 267 -17.40 22.21 -16.84
CA ALA A 267 -17.38 23.02 -15.63
C ALA A 267 -18.28 24.26 -15.75
N LEU A 268 -18.22 24.96 -16.90
CA LEU A 268 -19.09 26.11 -17.17
C LEU A 268 -20.57 25.71 -17.26
N SER A 269 -20.87 24.55 -17.85
CA SER A 269 -22.24 24.04 -18.02
C SER A 269 -22.90 23.75 -16.67
N ILE A 270 -22.14 23.25 -15.69
CA ILE A 270 -22.64 23.03 -14.32
C ILE A 270 -22.64 24.31 -13.46
N GLY A 271 -22.07 25.41 -13.96
CA GLY A 271 -22.04 26.68 -13.24
C GLY A 271 -20.88 26.80 -12.27
N ALA A 272 -19.71 26.27 -12.63
CA ALA A 272 -18.44 26.51 -11.96
C ALA A 272 -17.49 27.32 -12.85
N SER A 273 -16.34 27.73 -12.30
CA SER A 273 -15.31 28.51 -12.99
C SER A 273 -14.01 27.71 -13.14
N PRO A 274 -13.72 27.12 -14.32
CA PRO A 274 -12.46 26.40 -14.53
C PRO A 274 -11.29 27.36 -14.78
N ILE A 275 -10.10 27.01 -14.28
CA ILE A 275 -8.84 27.56 -14.75
C ILE A 275 -7.87 26.43 -15.13
N MET A 276 -7.23 26.55 -16.29
CA MET A 276 -6.35 25.53 -16.87
C MET A 276 -4.89 26.00 -16.80
N SER A 277 -4.22 25.76 -15.68
CA SER A 277 -2.82 26.15 -15.49
C SER A 277 -1.98 24.96 -15.01
N PRO A 278 -0.99 24.47 -15.78
CA PRO A 278 -0.09 23.41 -15.33
C PRO A 278 1.09 23.94 -14.51
N TYR A 279 1.19 25.25 -14.30
CA TYR A 279 2.34 25.87 -13.65
C TYR A 279 2.16 25.88 -12.12
N GLY A 280 3.01 25.14 -11.40
CA GLY A 280 2.82 24.89 -9.97
C GLY A 280 3.00 26.13 -9.09
N ASP A 281 3.74 27.14 -9.55
CA ASP A 281 3.98 28.35 -8.75
C ASP A 281 2.74 29.26 -8.68
N GLU A 282 1.89 29.26 -9.72
CA GLU A 282 0.60 29.96 -9.73
C GLU A 282 -0.39 29.39 -8.71
N ALA A 283 -0.23 28.14 -8.29
CA ALA A 283 -1.13 27.50 -7.33
C ALA A 283 -1.21 28.26 -6.00
N THR A 284 -0.15 28.99 -5.62
CA THR A 284 -0.11 29.81 -4.41
C THR A 284 -1.05 31.02 -4.47
N ASP A 285 -1.35 31.51 -5.66
CA ASP A 285 -2.33 32.57 -5.90
C ASP A 285 -3.72 31.99 -6.13
N LEU A 286 -3.82 30.92 -6.91
CA LEU A 286 -5.10 30.30 -7.26
C LEU A 286 -5.83 29.69 -6.07
N CYS A 287 -5.09 29.14 -5.10
CA CYS A 287 -5.70 28.57 -3.89
C CYS A 287 -6.38 29.62 -2.99
N LYS A 288 -6.09 30.93 -3.18
CA LYS A 288 -6.69 32.03 -2.42
C LYS A 288 -8.16 32.29 -2.76
N PHE A 289 -8.65 31.78 -3.90
CA PHE A 289 -10.04 31.87 -4.31
C PHE A 289 -10.93 30.76 -3.72
N ASP A 290 -10.46 30.08 -2.67
CA ASP A 290 -11.16 29.02 -1.93
C ASP A 290 -11.73 27.90 -2.81
N GLY A 291 -11.09 27.67 -3.97
CA GLY A 291 -11.43 26.65 -4.96
C GLY A 291 -10.76 25.30 -4.73
N ALA A 292 -10.96 24.36 -5.65
CA ALA A 292 -10.34 23.04 -5.64
C ALA A 292 -9.13 22.94 -6.59
N LEU A 293 -8.27 21.94 -6.38
CA LEU A 293 -7.20 21.55 -7.28
C LEU A 293 -7.45 20.15 -7.85
N LEU A 294 -7.41 20.01 -9.16
CA LEU A 294 -7.37 18.72 -9.85
C LEU A 294 -5.97 18.47 -10.40
N ILE A 295 -5.33 17.40 -9.96
CA ILE A 295 -4.10 16.85 -10.55
C ILE A 295 -4.46 15.66 -11.42
N ASN A 296 -4.23 15.78 -12.73
CA ASN A 296 -4.42 14.71 -13.70
C ASN A 296 -3.14 14.48 -14.50
N MET A 297 -2.62 13.26 -14.45
CA MET A 297 -1.32 12.94 -15.03
C MET A 297 -1.37 12.50 -16.51
N GLY A 298 -2.44 12.82 -17.25
CA GLY A 298 -2.65 12.35 -18.62
C GLY A 298 -1.52 12.71 -19.60
N THR A 299 -0.96 13.91 -19.52
CA THR A 299 0.18 14.37 -20.35
C THR A 299 1.38 14.74 -19.48
N LEU A 300 1.93 13.73 -18.80
CA LEU A 300 3.09 13.90 -17.92
C LEU A 300 4.33 14.36 -18.70
N THR A 301 5.01 15.38 -18.19
CA THR A 301 6.31 15.88 -18.64
C THR A 301 7.36 15.68 -17.53
N SER A 302 8.63 15.97 -17.82
CA SER A 302 9.71 15.94 -16.81
C SER A 302 9.47 16.91 -15.65
N GLU A 303 8.72 18.00 -15.87
CA GLU A 303 8.45 19.03 -14.87
C GLU A 303 7.13 18.80 -14.11
N SER A 304 6.24 17.96 -14.65
CA SER A 304 4.88 17.78 -14.12
C SER A 304 4.86 17.42 -12.63
N VAL A 305 5.66 16.45 -12.20
CA VAL A 305 5.66 16.00 -10.79
C VAL A 305 6.07 17.15 -9.85
N SER A 306 7.10 17.92 -10.20
CA SER A 306 7.53 19.07 -9.41
C SER A 306 6.42 20.13 -9.29
N ASN A 307 5.76 20.45 -10.41
CA ASN A 307 4.65 21.40 -10.43
C ASN A 307 3.44 20.90 -9.61
N TYR A 308 3.10 19.62 -9.71
CA TYR A 308 2.02 19.02 -8.92
C TYR A 308 2.31 19.08 -7.43
N LEU A 309 3.53 18.77 -6.99
CA LEU A 309 3.91 18.82 -5.58
C LEU A 309 3.84 20.25 -5.01
N LYS A 310 4.24 21.26 -5.78
CA LYS A 310 4.08 22.67 -5.41
C LYS A 310 2.60 23.03 -5.21
N ALA A 311 1.75 22.63 -6.15
CA ALA A 311 0.31 22.92 -6.09
C ALA A 311 -0.38 22.19 -4.93
N ILE A 312 -0.10 20.89 -4.75
CA ILE A 312 -0.63 20.09 -3.65
C ILE A 312 -0.29 20.73 -2.30
N LYS A 313 0.97 21.15 -2.13
CA LYS A 313 1.41 21.85 -0.91
C LYS A 313 0.59 23.12 -0.67
N ALA A 314 0.48 24.00 -1.66
CA ALA A 314 -0.26 25.26 -1.54
C ALA A 314 -1.73 25.05 -1.16
N TYR A 315 -2.41 24.07 -1.75
CA TYR A 315 -3.81 23.77 -1.46
C TYR A 315 -3.99 23.08 -0.11
N ASN A 316 -3.14 22.12 0.26
CA ASN A 316 -3.19 21.45 1.56
C ASN A 316 -2.94 22.43 2.72
N GLU A 317 -2.02 23.38 2.59
CA GLU A 317 -1.73 24.41 3.61
C GLU A 317 -2.90 25.38 3.85
N ARG A 318 -3.81 25.53 2.89
CA ARG A 318 -5.05 26.30 3.06
C ARG A 318 -6.24 25.44 3.49
N GLY A 319 -6.15 24.12 3.32
CA GLY A 319 -7.26 23.21 3.55
C GLY A 319 -8.26 23.18 2.40
N ASN A 320 -7.86 23.60 1.20
CA ASN A 320 -8.67 23.50 -0.01
C ASN A 320 -8.74 22.04 -0.50
N PRO A 321 -9.81 21.64 -1.22
CA PRO A 321 -9.91 20.29 -1.75
C PRO A 321 -8.86 19.99 -2.82
N VAL A 322 -8.22 18.81 -2.74
CA VAL A 322 -7.31 18.31 -3.77
C VAL A 322 -7.80 16.96 -4.29
N ILE A 323 -7.90 16.84 -5.61
CA ILE A 323 -8.39 15.68 -6.34
C ILE A 323 -7.22 15.12 -7.15
N TYR A 324 -7.04 13.80 -7.06
CA TYR A 324 -6.02 13.08 -7.81
C TYR A 324 -6.65 12.10 -8.79
N ASP A 325 -6.31 12.27 -10.06
CA ASP A 325 -6.70 11.41 -11.18
C ASP A 325 -5.43 10.81 -11.82
N PRO A 326 -5.02 9.58 -11.42
CA PRO A 326 -3.78 8.97 -11.84
C PRO A 326 -3.92 8.34 -13.23
N VAL A 327 -4.33 9.14 -14.22
CA VAL A 327 -4.61 8.67 -15.59
C VAL A 327 -3.48 7.83 -16.16
N GLY A 328 -3.80 6.61 -16.58
CA GLY A 328 -2.83 5.65 -17.13
C GLY A 328 -1.72 5.26 -16.16
N ALA A 329 -1.96 5.34 -14.85
CA ALA A 329 -1.01 5.05 -13.76
C ALA A 329 -0.13 3.83 -14.05
N ALA A 330 -0.76 2.76 -14.56
CA ALA A 330 -0.13 1.46 -14.71
C ALA A 330 0.60 1.29 -16.07
N ALA A 331 0.44 2.24 -17.00
CA ALA A 331 0.88 2.10 -18.39
C ALA A 331 2.42 2.10 -18.56
N THR A 332 3.16 2.87 -17.76
CA THR A 332 4.64 2.97 -17.89
C THR A 332 5.34 3.07 -16.54
N GLN A 333 6.64 2.76 -16.50
CA GLN A 333 7.44 2.88 -15.27
C GLN A 333 7.54 4.33 -14.77
N ILE A 334 7.57 5.31 -15.69
CA ILE A 334 7.58 6.73 -15.35
C ILE A 334 6.28 7.10 -14.63
N ARG A 335 5.13 6.65 -15.15
CA ARG A 335 3.82 6.90 -14.54
C ARG A 335 3.69 6.25 -13.16
N ARG A 336 4.12 4.99 -13.02
CA ARG A 336 4.15 4.31 -11.71
C ARG A 336 5.01 5.06 -10.69
N SER A 337 6.19 5.53 -11.12
CA SER A 337 7.08 6.32 -10.27
C SER A 337 6.47 7.66 -9.87
N ALA A 338 5.74 8.31 -10.78
CA ALA A 338 5.02 9.55 -10.49
C ALA A 338 3.90 9.33 -9.47
N VAL A 339 3.11 8.24 -9.59
CA VAL A 339 2.08 7.87 -8.60
C VAL A 339 2.69 7.71 -7.22
N THR A 340 3.79 6.96 -7.10
CA THR A 340 4.49 6.79 -5.82
C THR A 340 4.94 8.12 -5.22
N GLN A 341 5.52 9.01 -6.05
CA GLN A 341 5.98 10.32 -5.58
C GLN A 341 4.82 11.23 -5.14
N LEU A 342 3.71 11.25 -5.88
CA LEU A 342 2.55 12.08 -5.57
C LEU A 342 1.79 11.59 -4.34
N MET A 343 1.56 10.28 -4.21
CA MET A 343 0.97 9.66 -3.01
C MET A 343 1.82 9.91 -1.76
N ALA A 344 3.15 9.98 -1.92
CA ALA A 344 4.06 10.37 -0.85
C ALA A 344 4.20 11.89 -0.66
N GLY A 345 3.66 12.70 -1.58
CA GLY A 345 3.92 14.13 -1.70
C GLY A 345 2.95 15.04 -0.95
N GLY A 346 1.72 14.59 -0.74
CA GLY A 346 0.70 15.36 -0.01
C GLY A 346 -0.59 14.60 0.20
N TYR A 347 -1.65 15.35 0.53
CA TYR A 347 -2.96 14.81 0.86
C TYR A 347 -3.96 15.07 -0.27
N PHE A 348 -4.77 14.05 -0.57
CA PHE A 348 -5.86 14.11 -1.54
C PHE A 348 -7.19 13.88 -0.83
N ASP A 349 -8.16 14.76 -1.05
CA ASP A 349 -9.54 14.59 -0.59
C ASP A 349 -10.29 13.54 -1.41
N LEU A 350 -9.95 13.41 -2.70
CA LEU A 350 -10.49 12.39 -3.60
C LEU A 350 -9.36 11.77 -4.43
N ILE A 351 -9.33 10.44 -4.48
CA ILE A 351 -8.60 9.69 -5.51
C ILE A 351 -9.63 9.07 -6.44
N LYS A 352 -9.56 9.41 -7.73
CA LYS A 352 -10.48 8.92 -8.74
C LYS A 352 -9.71 8.16 -9.81
N GLY A 353 -10.25 7.07 -10.31
CA GLY A 353 -9.71 6.38 -11.49
C GLY A 353 -10.55 5.17 -11.90
N ASN A 354 -10.18 4.52 -12.99
CA ASN A 354 -10.72 3.20 -13.32
C ASN A 354 -10.10 2.09 -12.42
N GLU A 355 -10.56 0.84 -12.58
CA GLU A 355 -10.06 -0.31 -11.79
C GLU A 355 -8.52 -0.41 -11.78
N GLY A 356 -7.87 -0.30 -12.96
CA GLY A 356 -6.42 -0.44 -13.07
C GLY A 356 -5.65 0.71 -12.41
N GLU A 357 -6.18 1.92 -12.51
CA GLU A 357 -5.61 3.12 -11.89
C GLU A 357 -5.72 3.09 -10.37
N ILE A 358 -6.90 2.70 -9.84
CA ILE A 358 -7.12 2.55 -8.40
C ILE A 358 -6.25 1.41 -7.83
N ARG A 359 -6.11 0.29 -8.54
CA ARG A 359 -5.17 -0.79 -8.14
C ARG A 359 -3.73 -0.30 -8.09
N GLN A 360 -3.31 0.53 -9.05
CA GLN A 360 -1.97 1.09 -9.06
C GLN A 360 -1.75 2.10 -7.93
N ALA A 361 -2.74 2.93 -7.58
CA ALA A 361 -2.69 3.82 -6.42
C ALA A 361 -2.71 3.05 -5.08
N TRP A 362 -3.39 1.90 -5.04
CA TRP A 362 -3.33 0.96 -3.91
C TRP A 362 -1.96 0.27 -3.80
N GLY A 363 -1.29 0.02 -4.92
CA GLY A 363 0.00 -0.69 -4.96
C GLY A 363 -0.12 -2.20 -5.07
N SER A 364 -1.25 -2.73 -5.52
CA SER A 364 -1.46 -4.18 -5.76
C SER A 364 -0.99 -4.60 -7.15
N GLY A 365 0.30 -4.91 -7.28
CA GLY A 365 0.89 -5.62 -8.43
C GLY A 365 0.79 -4.89 -9.79
N ALA A 366 1.59 -5.35 -10.75
CA ALA A 366 1.62 -4.77 -12.10
C ALA A 366 0.33 -5.10 -12.87
N VAL A 367 -0.64 -4.18 -12.90
CA VAL A 367 -1.73 -4.21 -13.87
C VAL A 367 -1.19 -3.69 -15.21
N GLN A 368 -1.23 -4.50 -16.26
CA GLN A 368 -0.78 -4.04 -17.58
C GLN A 368 -1.92 -3.30 -18.29
N GLN A 369 -1.93 -1.97 -18.23
CA GLN A 369 -2.83 -1.12 -19.02
C GLN A 369 -2.19 -0.78 -20.38
N ARG A 370 -2.98 -0.88 -21.47
CA ARG A 370 -2.61 -0.33 -22.77
C ARG A 370 -3.09 1.11 -22.85
N GLY A 371 -2.21 2.08 -22.61
CA GLY A 371 -2.57 3.50 -22.67
C GLY A 371 -3.47 3.96 -21.51
N VAL A 372 -4.48 4.77 -21.82
CA VAL A 372 -5.45 5.33 -20.85
C VAL A 372 -6.83 4.66 -20.94
N ASP A 373 -6.98 3.70 -21.86
CA ASP A 373 -8.24 2.98 -22.05
C ASP A 373 -8.47 2.00 -20.90
N SER A 374 -9.73 1.92 -20.46
CA SER A 374 -10.17 0.92 -19.48
C SER A 374 -10.01 -0.48 -20.09
N GLY A 375 -9.09 -1.28 -19.55
CA GLY A 375 -9.00 -2.70 -19.86
C GLY A 375 -10.21 -3.49 -19.35
N PRO A 376 -10.37 -4.78 -19.73
CA PRO A 376 -11.43 -5.62 -19.19
C PRO A 376 -11.31 -5.70 -17.65
N SER A 377 -12.44 -5.48 -17.00
CA SER A 377 -12.58 -5.62 -15.54
C SER A 377 -12.16 -7.02 -15.10
N THR A 378 -11.22 -7.11 -14.16
CA THR A 378 -10.76 -8.39 -13.60
C THR A 378 -11.38 -8.70 -12.25
N LEU A 379 -11.97 -7.69 -11.61
CA LEU A 379 -12.61 -7.80 -10.30
C LEU A 379 -14.14 -7.85 -10.44
N ASP A 380 -14.78 -8.60 -9.55
CA ASP A 380 -16.24 -8.55 -9.35
C ASP A 380 -16.65 -7.29 -8.55
N GLY A 381 -17.96 -7.05 -8.43
CA GLY A 381 -18.47 -5.87 -7.74
C GLY A 381 -18.09 -5.77 -6.26
N ASN A 382 -18.07 -6.89 -5.55
CA ASN A 382 -17.70 -6.92 -4.13
C ASN A 382 -16.20 -6.62 -3.95
N GLN A 383 -15.36 -7.14 -4.84
CA GLN A 383 -13.93 -6.88 -4.85
C GLN A 383 -13.62 -5.41 -5.17
N LYS A 384 -14.33 -4.81 -6.13
CA LYS A 384 -14.20 -3.38 -6.45
C LYS A 384 -14.63 -2.49 -5.28
N ALA A 385 -15.78 -2.78 -4.70
CA ALA A 385 -16.28 -2.07 -3.52
C ALA A 385 -15.29 -2.18 -2.35
N THR A 386 -14.71 -3.35 -2.14
CA THR A 386 -13.71 -3.60 -1.08
C THR A 386 -12.43 -2.81 -1.34
N LEU A 387 -11.93 -2.81 -2.59
CA LEU A 387 -10.73 -2.06 -2.98
C LEU A 387 -10.92 -0.55 -2.80
N ALA A 388 -12.06 0.01 -3.24
CA ALA A 388 -12.37 1.42 -3.07
C ALA A 388 -12.43 1.79 -1.57
N ARG A 389 -13.13 0.99 -0.76
CA ARG A 389 -13.21 1.17 0.70
C ARG A 389 -11.86 1.13 1.36
N ASP A 390 -11.06 0.11 1.07
CA ASP A 390 -9.80 -0.10 1.77
C ASP A 390 -8.80 1.00 1.41
N LEU A 391 -8.74 1.44 0.14
CA LEU A 391 -7.95 2.60 -0.27
C LEU A 391 -8.41 3.89 0.41
N ALA A 392 -9.72 4.15 0.43
CA ALA A 392 -10.29 5.33 1.07
C ALA A 392 -9.98 5.38 2.58
N ARG A 393 -10.09 4.22 3.25
CA ARG A 393 -9.75 4.07 4.67
C ARG A 393 -8.27 4.30 4.92
N ARG A 394 -7.40 3.69 4.10
CA ARG A 394 -5.94 3.81 4.22
C ARG A 394 -5.49 5.25 4.04
N GLU A 395 -6.00 5.94 3.03
CA GLU A 395 -5.60 7.31 2.75
C GLU A 395 -6.38 8.36 3.56
N ARG A 396 -7.41 7.93 4.30
CA ARG A 396 -8.37 8.76 5.04
C ARG A 396 -9.04 9.82 4.15
N ASN A 397 -9.48 9.40 2.96
CA ASN A 397 -10.06 10.25 1.94
C ASN A 397 -11.28 9.60 1.28
N VAL A 398 -11.76 10.17 0.18
CA VAL A 398 -12.76 9.54 -0.68
C VAL A 398 -12.07 8.87 -1.86
N VAL A 399 -12.58 7.72 -2.29
CA VAL A 399 -12.16 7.02 -3.50
C VAL A 399 -13.36 6.82 -4.41
N LEU A 400 -13.21 7.21 -5.68
CA LEU A 400 -14.17 6.97 -6.75
C LEU A 400 -13.54 6.06 -7.80
N MET A 401 -14.02 4.82 -7.88
CA MET A 401 -13.65 3.87 -8.93
C MET A 401 -14.70 3.89 -10.02
N THR A 402 -14.39 4.47 -11.18
CA THR A 402 -15.35 4.60 -12.29
C THR A 402 -15.38 3.36 -13.19
N GLY A 403 -16.54 3.03 -13.75
CA GLY A 403 -16.75 1.89 -14.64
C GLY A 403 -18.15 1.85 -15.25
N ALA A 404 -18.66 0.66 -15.55
CA ALA A 404 -20.08 0.48 -15.87
C ALA A 404 -20.98 0.61 -14.63
N THR A 405 -20.40 0.30 -13.47
CA THR A 405 -20.92 0.63 -12.15
C THR A 405 -19.79 1.36 -11.45
N ASP A 406 -20.10 2.55 -10.93
CA ASP A 406 -19.17 3.39 -10.19
C ASP A 406 -19.21 3.01 -8.71
N TYR A 407 -18.04 2.83 -8.09
CA TYR A 407 -17.93 2.54 -6.66
C TYR A 407 -17.31 3.74 -5.93
N LEU A 408 -18.07 4.32 -5.00
CA LEU A 408 -17.65 5.47 -4.22
C LEU A 408 -17.56 5.10 -2.73
N SER A 409 -16.44 5.44 -2.08
CA SER A 409 -16.26 5.19 -0.65
C SER A 409 -15.45 6.26 0.06
N ASP A 410 -15.75 6.51 1.34
CA ASP A 410 -14.95 7.31 2.27
C ASP A 410 -14.19 6.46 3.31
N GLY A 411 -14.15 5.14 3.09
CA GLY A 411 -13.50 4.17 3.97
C GLY A 411 -14.43 3.52 4.99
N GLU A 412 -15.62 4.07 5.21
CA GLU A 412 -16.66 3.50 6.06
C GLU A 412 -17.91 3.16 5.27
N ARG A 413 -18.41 4.12 4.49
CA ARG A 413 -19.57 3.98 3.60
C ARG A 413 -19.08 3.56 2.22
N VAL A 414 -19.83 2.67 1.56
CA VAL A 414 -19.53 2.20 0.20
C VAL A 414 -20.82 2.13 -0.60
N ILE A 415 -20.91 2.94 -1.64
CA ILE A 415 -22.08 3.00 -2.52
C ILE A 415 -21.69 2.63 -3.94
N ALA A 416 -22.60 1.94 -4.62
CA ALA A 416 -22.54 1.65 -6.04
C ALA A 416 -23.54 2.55 -6.77
N VAL A 417 -23.10 3.14 -7.88
CA VAL A 417 -23.91 4.02 -8.75
C VAL A 417 -23.97 3.38 -10.14
N GLU A 418 -25.18 3.19 -10.65
CA GLU A 418 -25.46 2.53 -11.94
C GLU A 418 -26.16 3.46 -12.95
N ASN A 419 -26.05 4.77 -12.73
CA ASN A 419 -26.50 5.77 -13.69
C ASN A 419 -25.49 5.89 -14.85
N GLY A 420 -25.89 6.62 -15.89
CA GLY A 420 -25.01 6.99 -16.99
C GLY A 420 -25.32 6.27 -18.29
N HIS A 421 -24.46 6.44 -19.29
CA HIS A 421 -24.69 5.92 -20.64
C HIS A 421 -23.37 5.49 -21.33
N PRO A 422 -23.35 4.41 -22.14
CA PRO A 422 -22.15 3.94 -22.83
C PRO A 422 -21.43 4.97 -23.72
N PHE A 423 -22.13 6.00 -24.19
CA PHE A 423 -21.52 7.10 -24.94
C PHE A 423 -20.47 7.87 -24.13
N LEU A 424 -20.56 7.89 -22.79
CA LEU A 424 -19.51 8.47 -21.95
C LEU A 424 -18.16 7.80 -22.20
N GLY A 425 -18.13 6.49 -22.42
CA GLY A 425 -16.91 5.75 -22.75
C GLY A 425 -16.40 5.95 -24.18
N GLN A 426 -17.15 6.64 -25.04
CA GLN A 426 -16.81 6.90 -26.44
C GLN A 426 -16.41 8.36 -26.71
N VAL A 427 -16.39 9.20 -25.68
CA VAL A 427 -16.00 10.61 -25.75
C VAL A 427 -14.75 10.82 -24.91
N THR A 428 -13.71 11.37 -25.52
CA THR A 428 -12.46 11.67 -24.80
C THR A 428 -12.70 12.71 -23.71
N GLY A 429 -12.10 12.50 -22.53
CA GLY A 429 -12.15 13.45 -21.42
C GLY A 429 -13.38 13.41 -20.53
N THR A 430 -14.37 12.57 -20.80
CA THR A 430 -15.52 12.36 -19.91
C THR A 430 -15.09 11.89 -18.53
N GLY A 431 -14.17 10.91 -18.49
CA GLY A 431 -13.57 10.44 -17.24
C GLY A 431 -12.85 11.57 -16.50
N CYS A 432 -12.04 12.38 -17.19
CA CYS A 432 -11.29 13.48 -16.57
C CYS A 432 -12.21 14.59 -16.03
N ALA A 433 -13.32 14.86 -16.70
CA ALA A 433 -14.28 15.88 -16.30
C ALA A 433 -14.91 15.60 -14.93
N ILE A 434 -15.12 14.32 -14.58
CA ILE A 434 -15.62 13.93 -13.25
C ILE A 434 -14.66 14.41 -12.13
N GLY A 435 -13.34 14.46 -12.38
CA GLY A 435 -12.38 15.00 -11.42
C GLY A 435 -12.65 16.49 -11.12
N THR A 436 -12.91 17.28 -12.16
CA THR A 436 -13.20 18.72 -12.05
C THR A 436 -14.54 18.94 -11.35
N ILE A 437 -15.57 18.20 -11.76
CA ILE A 437 -16.89 18.24 -11.13
C ILE A 437 -16.77 17.90 -9.64
N SER A 438 -16.08 16.81 -9.31
CA SER A 438 -15.87 16.43 -7.92
C SER A 438 -15.21 17.55 -7.12
N GLY A 439 -14.25 18.27 -7.71
CA GLY A 439 -13.65 19.46 -7.10
C GLY A 439 -14.65 20.59 -6.84
N CYS A 440 -15.53 20.88 -7.79
CA CYS A 440 -16.61 21.86 -7.60
C CYS A 440 -17.48 21.49 -6.40
N PHE A 441 -17.92 20.24 -6.34
CA PHE A 441 -18.81 19.76 -5.29
C PHE A 441 -18.12 19.67 -3.92
N LEU A 442 -16.86 19.23 -3.87
CA LEU A 442 -16.07 19.21 -2.63
C LEU A 442 -15.81 20.62 -2.07
N THR A 443 -15.73 21.62 -2.96
CA THR A 443 -15.65 23.03 -2.57
C THR A 443 -16.98 23.51 -1.98
N ALA A 444 -18.09 23.21 -2.65
CA ALA A 444 -19.41 23.64 -2.21
C ALA A 444 -19.90 22.91 -0.95
N HIS A 445 -19.56 21.63 -0.77
CA HIS A 445 -20.06 20.79 0.31
C HIS A 445 -18.94 20.00 1.01
N ARG A 446 -18.04 20.73 1.68
CA ARG A 446 -16.89 20.13 2.38
C ARG A 446 -17.26 19.28 3.60
N SER A 447 -18.44 19.49 4.19
CA SER A 447 -18.91 18.79 5.39
C SER A 447 -19.14 17.30 5.18
N ASP A 448 -19.57 16.86 3.99
CA ASP A 448 -19.69 15.45 3.64
C ASP A 448 -19.10 15.20 2.25
N ARG A 449 -17.86 14.74 2.23
CA ARG A 449 -17.12 14.53 0.98
C ARG A 449 -17.71 13.42 0.12
N LEU A 450 -18.27 12.38 0.74
CA LEU A 450 -18.92 11.30 -0.01
C LEU A 450 -20.15 11.83 -0.74
N LEU A 451 -21.02 12.55 -0.01
CA LEU A 451 -22.22 13.15 -0.57
C LEU A 451 -21.90 14.20 -1.64
N ALA A 452 -20.86 15.00 -1.43
CA ALA A 452 -20.39 15.97 -2.41
C ALA A 452 -20.04 15.28 -3.74
N VAL A 453 -19.19 14.25 -3.70
CA VAL A 453 -18.77 13.54 -4.91
C VAL A 453 -19.95 12.78 -5.54
N LEU A 454 -20.79 12.13 -4.75
CA LEU A 454 -22.01 11.45 -5.22
C LEU A 454 -22.93 12.41 -5.99
N SER A 455 -23.16 13.61 -5.44
CA SER A 455 -24.03 14.62 -6.06
C SER A 455 -23.51 15.05 -7.43
N GLY A 456 -22.18 15.21 -7.56
CA GLY A 456 -21.54 15.53 -8.83
C GLY A 456 -21.65 14.41 -9.87
N ILE A 457 -21.45 13.15 -9.45
CA ILE A 457 -21.60 11.98 -10.33
C ILE A 457 -23.05 11.86 -10.81
N LEU A 458 -24.03 11.96 -9.92
CA LEU A 458 -25.44 11.82 -10.29
C LEU A 458 -25.91 12.93 -11.24
N MET A 459 -25.50 14.18 -11.01
CA MET A 459 -25.76 15.26 -11.97
C MET A 459 -25.18 14.93 -13.34
N TYR A 460 -23.94 14.43 -13.38
CA TYR A 460 -23.22 14.11 -14.61
C TYR A 460 -23.85 12.94 -15.36
N GLU A 461 -24.16 11.86 -14.67
CA GLU A 461 -24.65 10.63 -15.27
C GLU A 461 -26.13 10.72 -15.68
N ILE A 462 -26.96 11.43 -14.92
CA ILE A 462 -28.35 11.69 -15.30
C ILE A 462 -28.42 12.60 -16.53
N ALA A 463 -27.54 13.62 -16.63
CA ALA A 463 -27.42 14.43 -17.84
C ALA A 463 -27.02 13.57 -19.06
N ALA A 464 -26.14 12.59 -18.87
CA ALA A 464 -25.74 11.68 -19.94
C ALA A 464 -26.89 10.78 -20.41
N GLU A 465 -27.68 10.24 -19.48
CA GLU A 465 -28.90 9.49 -19.81
C GLU A 465 -29.90 10.35 -20.60
N ASN A 466 -30.14 11.59 -20.14
CA ASN A 466 -31.06 12.51 -20.81
C ASN A 466 -30.58 12.85 -22.23
N ALA A 467 -29.29 13.15 -22.39
CA ALA A 467 -28.71 13.50 -23.67
C ALA A 467 -28.80 12.33 -24.66
N ALA A 468 -28.50 11.11 -24.21
CA ALA A 468 -28.62 9.91 -25.04
C ALA A 468 -30.05 9.59 -25.45
N SER A 469 -31.05 10.02 -24.67
CA SER A 469 -32.47 9.83 -25.00
C SER A 469 -33.02 10.76 -26.07
N LYS A 470 -32.27 11.79 -26.48
CA LYS A 470 -32.73 12.76 -27.49
C LYS A 470 -32.74 12.13 -28.88
N GLU A 471 -33.84 12.32 -29.62
CA GLU A 471 -34.03 11.75 -30.96
C GLU A 471 -32.92 12.15 -31.97
N TYR A 472 -32.34 13.33 -31.82
CA TYR A 472 -31.28 13.82 -32.71
C TYR A 472 -29.88 13.31 -32.35
N VAL A 473 -29.71 12.59 -31.24
CA VAL A 473 -28.43 12.01 -30.84
C VAL A 473 -28.23 10.66 -31.52
N ARG A 474 -27.32 10.63 -32.50
CA ARG A 474 -27.04 9.47 -33.36
C ARG A 474 -25.71 8.79 -33.06
N GLY A 475 -24.93 9.33 -32.12
CA GLY A 475 -23.61 8.84 -31.74
C GLY A 475 -22.79 9.88 -30.97
N PRO A 476 -21.51 9.60 -30.65
CA PRO A 476 -20.66 10.43 -29.80
C PRO A 476 -20.56 11.89 -30.24
N GLY A 477 -20.49 12.15 -31.56
CA GLY A 477 -20.39 13.51 -32.10
C GLY A 477 -21.60 14.38 -31.79
N SER A 478 -22.82 13.85 -31.94
CA SER A 478 -24.07 14.54 -31.57
C SER A 478 -24.37 14.48 -30.06
N PHE A 479 -23.78 13.53 -29.35
CA PHE A 479 -23.98 13.35 -27.91
C PHE A 479 -23.31 14.45 -27.10
N VAL A 480 -22.07 14.83 -27.42
CA VAL A 480 -21.31 15.88 -26.69
C VAL A 480 -22.09 17.20 -26.53
N PRO A 481 -22.62 17.83 -27.60
CA PRO A 481 -23.38 19.06 -27.44
C PRO A 481 -24.66 18.84 -26.62
N ALA A 482 -25.43 17.77 -26.90
CA ALA A 482 -26.63 17.45 -26.12
C ALA A 482 -26.32 17.22 -24.64
N PHE A 483 -25.16 16.63 -24.34
CA PHE A 483 -24.70 16.37 -22.98
C PHE A 483 -24.38 17.66 -22.22
N LEU A 484 -23.68 18.60 -22.85
CA LEU A 484 -23.43 19.92 -22.26
C LEU A 484 -24.73 20.70 -22.03
N ASP A 485 -25.67 20.63 -22.98
CA ASP A 485 -26.98 21.26 -22.85
C ASP A 485 -27.79 20.67 -21.67
N GLU A 486 -27.74 19.36 -21.46
CA GLU A 486 -28.42 18.71 -20.34
C GLU A 486 -27.77 19.03 -18.99
N LEU A 487 -26.45 19.15 -18.91
CA LEU A 487 -25.77 19.66 -17.71
C LEU A 487 -26.23 21.09 -17.37
N TYR A 488 -26.34 21.94 -18.39
CA TYR A 488 -26.85 23.30 -18.24
C TYR A 488 -28.32 23.34 -17.84
N ALA A 489 -29.16 22.45 -18.40
CA ALA A 489 -30.56 22.33 -18.04
C ALA A 489 -30.75 21.94 -16.57
N ILE A 490 -30.00 20.92 -16.09
CA ILE A 490 -30.04 20.51 -14.67
C ILE A 490 -29.57 21.65 -13.76
N ARG A 491 -28.47 22.34 -14.11
CA ARG A 491 -28.02 23.53 -13.38
C ARG A 491 -29.13 24.58 -13.27
N THR A 492 -29.80 24.88 -14.39
CA THR A 492 -30.85 25.90 -14.45
C THR A 492 -32.06 25.52 -13.59
N ALA A 493 -32.49 24.27 -13.66
CA ALA A 493 -33.57 23.74 -12.81
C ALA A 493 -33.19 23.81 -11.32
N ALA A 494 -31.99 23.37 -10.95
CA ALA A 494 -31.50 23.41 -9.57
C ALA A 494 -31.45 24.86 -9.02
N ALA A 495 -31.03 25.83 -9.82
CA ALA A 495 -31.02 27.25 -9.46
C ALA A 495 -32.42 27.83 -9.22
N GLN A 496 -33.44 27.27 -9.87
CA GLN A 496 -34.85 27.63 -9.70
C GLN A 496 -35.53 26.87 -8.55
N GLY A 497 -34.80 25.94 -7.90
CA GLY A 497 -35.35 25.06 -6.90
C GLY A 497 -36.23 23.93 -7.46
N ASP A 498 -36.12 23.65 -8.76
CA ASP A 498 -36.81 22.54 -9.41
C ASP A 498 -35.96 21.27 -9.32
N ASP A 499 -36.43 20.31 -8.53
CA ASP A 499 -35.79 19.02 -8.30
C ASP A 499 -36.46 17.89 -9.12
N SER A 500 -37.41 18.22 -10.02
CA SER A 500 -38.18 17.25 -10.81
C SER A 500 -37.30 16.38 -11.72
N TRP A 501 -36.15 16.90 -12.15
CA TRP A 501 -35.16 16.18 -12.95
C TRP A 501 -34.52 15.00 -12.22
N PHE A 502 -34.59 14.94 -10.89
CA PHE A 502 -33.91 13.95 -10.04
C PHE A 502 -34.83 12.85 -9.48
N VAL A 503 -36.12 13.15 -9.29
CA VAL A 503 -37.07 12.25 -8.60
C VAL A 503 -37.13 10.87 -9.27
N GLY A 504 -36.78 9.82 -8.51
CA GLY A 504 -36.79 8.43 -8.99
C GLY A 504 -35.71 8.08 -10.03
N ARG A 505 -34.74 8.97 -10.27
CA ARG A 505 -33.68 8.78 -11.28
C ARG A 505 -32.41 8.14 -10.74
N ALA A 506 -32.12 8.31 -9.44
CA ALA A 506 -30.91 7.78 -8.82
C ALA A 506 -30.93 6.25 -8.73
N LYS A 507 -29.96 5.60 -9.35
CA LYS A 507 -29.72 4.14 -9.30
C LYS A 507 -28.53 3.87 -8.37
N VAL A 508 -28.75 4.07 -7.07
CA VAL A 508 -27.71 3.97 -6.05
C VAL A 508 -28.08 2.93 -5.00
N HIS A 509 -27.16 2.05 -4.65
CA HIS A 509 -27.34 1.05 -3.60
C HIS A 509 -26.07 0.88 -2.75
N GLU A 510 -26.24 0.35 -1.53
CA GLU A 510 -25.10 0.05 -0.66
C GLU A 510 -24.38 -1.19 -1.19
N ALA A 511 -23.06 -1.09 -1.43
CA ALA A 511 -22.29 -2.14 -2.08
C ALA A 511 -21.75 -3.19 -1.10
N ILE A 512 -21.58 -2.85 0.18
CA ILE A 512 -21.10 -3.76 1.23
C ILE A 512 -21.93 -3.53 2.50
N PRO A 513 -22.58 -4.57 3.07
CA PRO A 513 -23.26 -4.44 4.35
C PRO A 513 -22.29 -4.03 5.45
N ARG A 514 -22.71 -3.10 6.31
CA ARG A 514 -21.87 -2.60 7.40
C ARG A 514 -21.39 -3.73 8.31
N PHE A 515 -20.15 -3.61 8.79
CA PHE A 515 -19.71 -4.42 9.92
C PHE A 515 -20.53 -4.02 11.16
N SER A 516 -21.49 -4.85 11.56
CA SER A 516 -21.97 -4.80 12.93
C SER A 516 -20.81 -5.21 13.84
N SER A 517 -20.55 -4.44 14.89
CA SER A 517 -19.68 -4.85 16.00
C SER A 517 -20.35 -6.00 16.77
N ALA A 518 -20.48 -7.16 16.14
CA ALA A 518 -20.98 -8.36 16.78
C ALA A 518 -19.85 -8.97 17.62
N THR A 519 -20.00 -8.85 18.94
CA THR A 519 -19.31 -9.62 19.96
C THR A 519 -19.07 -11.06 19.50
N CYS A 520 -17.81 -11.43 19.36
CA CYS A 520 -17.39 -12.81 19.16
C CYS A 520 -17.75 -13.61 20.42
N LYS A 521 -18.88 -14.33 20.39
CA LYS A 521 -19.22 -15.31 21.42
C LYS A 521 -18.25 -16.48 21.30
N LYS A 522 -17.42 -16.66 22.33
CA LYS A 522 -16.62 -17.86 22.58
C LYS A 522 -17.53 -19.10 22.55
N SER A 523 -17.23 -20.05 21.68
CA SER A 523 -17.67 -21.44 21.82
C SER A 523 -16.51 -22.27 22.35
N SER A 524 -16.69 -22.80 23.54
CA SER A 524 -15.81 -23.75 24.24
C SER A 524 -16.11 -25.21 23.87
N ALA A 525 -15.13 -26.07 24.21
CA ALA A 525 -15.12 -27.55 24.23
C ALA A 525 -14.53 -28.22 22.97
N GLY A 526 -13.61 -29.18 23.06
CA GLY A 526 -13.16 -29.96 24.22
C GLY A 526 -11.78 -30.62 24.02
N SER A 527 -11.24 -31.05 25.15
CA SER A 527 -9.95 -31.72 25.35
C SER A 527 -9.98 -33.21 24.95
N THR A 528 -8.90 -33.70 24.35
CA THR A 528 -8.35 -35.04 24.66
C THR A 528 -6.83 -35.05 24.44
N SER A 529 -6.13 -35.65 25.39
CA SER A 529 -4.69 -35.78 25.51
C SER A 529 -4.21 -37.19 25.12
N SER A 530 -3.08 -37.32 24.41
CA SER A 530 -2.17 -38.48 24.58
C SER A 530 -0.78 -38.24 23.97
N GLN A 531 0.17 -37.98 24.87
CA GLN A 531 1.58 -38.44 24.95
C GLN A 531 2.46 -38.65 23.70
N ASN A 532 3.51 -37.81 23.65
CA ASN A 532 4.94 -38.08 23.42
C ASN A 532 5.40 -39.14 22.40
N CYS A 533 6.03 -38.64 21.34
CA CYS A 533 7.24 -39.26 20.78
C CYS A 533 8.27 -38.15 20.48
N THR A 534 9.44 -38.27 21.10
CA THR A 534 10.55 -37.31 21.12
C THR A 534 11.52 -37.53 19.95
N HIS A 535 12.09 -36.41 19.47
CA HIS A 535 13.20 -36.25 18.50
C HIS A 535 12.87 -36.13 17.01
N LEU A 536 12.30 -34.98 16.61
CA LEU A 536 12.54 -34.23 15.35
C LEU A 536 11.98 -32.80 15.54
N LYS A 537 12.64 -31.76 15.00
CA LYS A 537 12.16 -30.36 15.11
C LYS A 537 10.81 -30.19 14.39
N PRO A 538 9.77 -29.63 15.03
CA PRO A 538 8.42 -29.49 14.47
C PRO A 538 8.29 -28.31 13.47
N THR A 539 9.30 -28.03 12.63
CA THR A 539 9.37 -26.79 11.83
C THR A 539 9.06 -26.97 10.34
N ILE A 540 8.69 -28.17 9.87
CA ILE A 540 8.32 -28.39 8.44
C ILE A 540 6.82 -28.75 8.27
N HIS A 541 6.09 -29.00 9.37
CA HIS A 541 4.64 -29.25 9.32
C HIS A 541 3.74 -28.04 9.57
N PHE A 542 4.29 -26.85 9.86
CA PHE A 542 3.49 -25.65 10.10
C PHE A 542 3.18 -24.88 8.81
N HIS A 543 2.39 -25.50 7.94
CA HIS A 543 1.40 -24.80 7.12
C HIS A 543 0.33 -25.82 6.67
N PRO A 544 -0.95 -25.63 7.01
CA PRO A 544 -2.00 -26.51 6.52
C PRO A 544 -2.30 -26.12 5.07
N ASN A 545 -1.50 -26.60 4.12
CA ASN A 545 -1.86 -26.55 2.72
C ASN A 545 -1.49 -27.88 2.03
N PRO A 546 -2.41 -28.87 1.98
CA PRO A 546 -2.19 -30.19 1.40
C PRO A 546 -1.88 -30.18 -0.12
N ASN A 547 -1.86 -29.01 -0.74
CA ASN A 547 -1.81 -28.84 -2.19
C ASN A 547 -0.41 -28.96 -2.82
N ARG A 548 0.67 -28.94 -2.04
CA ARG A 548 2.06 -28.95 -2.56
C ARG A 548 2.55 -30.34 -2.92
N ILE A 549 2.35 -31.31 -2.02
CA ILE A 549 2.58 -32.73 -2.29
C ILE A 549 1.70 -33.16 -3.47
N SER A 550 0.47 -32.65 -3.56
CA SER A 550 -0.44 -32.91 -4.68
C SER A 550 0.11 -32.43 -6.03
N THR A 551 0.81 -31.30 -6.10
CA THR A 551 1.42 -30.82 -7.36
C THR A 551 2.65 -31.65 -7.74
N THR A 552 3.48 -32.02 -6.77
CA THR A 552 4.62 -32.92 -7.04
C THR A 552 4.15 -34.31 -7.49
N ASP A 553 3.13 -34.88 -6.83
CA ASP A 553 2.49 -36.14 -7.25
C ASP A 553 1.94 -36.04 -8.67
N LYS A 554 1.21 -34.96 -8.98
CA LYS A 554 0.71 -34.67 -10.33
C LYS A 554 1.81 -34.70 -11.38
N MET A 555 2.91 -34.01 -11.13
CA MET A 555 4.02 -33.95 -12.08
C MET A 555 4.71 -35.32 -12.23
N LEU A 556 4.85 -36.10 -11.16
CA LEU A 556 5.43 -37.44 -11.23
C LEU A 556 4.52 -38.43 -11.99
N ARG A 557 3.20 -38.38 -11.78
CA ARG A 557 2.22 -39.17 -12.54
C ARG A 557 2.23 -38.83 -14.03
N ALA A 558 2.31 -37.54 -14.35
CA ALA A 558 2.43 -37.09 -15.73
C ALA A 558 3.78 -37.48 -16.36
N ALA A 559 4.88 -37.38 -15.61
CA ALA A 559 6.20 -37.82 -16.06
C ALA A 559 6.25 -39.31 -16.38
N ASN A 560 5.53 -40.15 -15.62
CA ASN A 560 5.38 -41.57 -15.93
C ASN A 560 4.61 -41.82 -17.23
N THR A 561 3.54 -41.05 -17.46
CA THR A 561 2.73 -41.16 -18.69
C THR A 561 3.50 -40.68 -19.93
N LEU A 562 4.27 -39.60 -19.80
CA LEU A 562 5.00 -38.95 -20.89
C LEU A 562 6.44 -39.45 -21.03
N ASN A 563 6.83 -40.46 -20.27
CA ASN A 563 8.18 -41.02 -20.25
C ASN A 563 9.30 -39.98 -20.00
N ILE A 564 9.02 -38.98 -19.15
CA ILE A 564 9.94 -37.87 -18.84
C ILE A 564 10.92 -38.33 -17.74
N PRO A 565 12.25 -38.18 -17.92
CA PRO A 565 13.24 -38.49 -16.89
C PRO A 565 13.06 -37.66 -15.60
N VAL A 566 13.18 -38.31 -14.44
CA VAL A 566 13.02 -37.67 -13.12
C VAL A 566 14.29 -37.82 -12.29
N TYR A 567 14.75 -36.72 -11.69
CA TYR A 567 15.90 -36.67 -10.80
C TYR A 567 15.46 -36.15 -9.44
N ILE A 568 15.82 -36.87 -8.38
CA ILE A 568 15.42 -36.57 -7.00
C ILE A 568 16.68 -36.23 -6.22
N THR A 569 16.62 -35.15 -5.44
CA THR A 569 17.65 -34.83 -4.47
C THR A 569 17.04 -34.51 -3.12
N THR A 570 17.65 -35.03 -2.04
CA THR A 570 17.24 -34.77 -0.65
C THR A 570 18.34 -33.97 0.04
N GLN A 571 17.99 -32.88 0.72
CA GLN A 571 18.98 -32.09 1.46
C GLN A 571 19.26 -32.75 2.81
N SER A 572 20.43 -33.37 2.98
CA SER A 572 20.90 -33.95 4.24
C SER A 572 19.85 -34.82 4.93
N ARG A 573 19.51 -35.96 4.33
CA ARG A 573 18.46 -36.89 4.76
C ARG A 573 18.56 -37.28 6.23
N ALA A 574 19.78 -37.45 6.73
CA ALA A 574 20.04 -37.73 8.14
C ALA A 574 19.60 -36.60 9.11
N LYS A 575 19.57 -35.35 8.64
CA LYS A 575 19.22 -34.16 9.45
C LYS A 575 17.78 -33.70 9.22
N LEU A 576 17.29 -33.74 7.98
CA LEU A 576 16.00 -33.15 7.59
C LEU A 576 14.92 -34.20 7.29
N GLY A 577 15.28 -35.49 7.27
CA GLY A 577 14.37 -36.57 6.92
C GLY A 577 14.40 -36.94 5.44
N PRO A 578 13.82 -38.10 5.07
CA PRO A 578 13.70 -38.53 3.68
C PRO A 578 12.63 -37.73 2.92
N THR A 579 12.55 -37.95 1.60
CA THR A 579 11.40 -37.56 0.79
C THR A 579 10.12 -38.08 1.45
N VAL A 580 9.08 -37.24 1.49
CA VAL A 580 7.79 -37.57 2.12
C VAL A 580 7.18 -38.86 1.55
N SER A 581 6.63 -39.69 2.43
CA SER A 581 6.09 -41.02 2.10
C SER A 581 4.95 -41.01 1.10
N GLU A 582 4.24 -39.89 1.00
CA GLU A 582 3.11 -39.66 0.11
C GLU A 582 3.52 -39.70 -1.37
N LEU A 583 4.80 -39.48 -1.68
CA LEU A 583 5.36 -39.57 -3.02
C LEU A 583 6.01 -40.92 -3.32
N SER A 584 6.09 -41.83 -2.33
CA SER A 584 6.72 -43.15 -2.47
C SER A 584 6.19 -43.97 -3.67
N PRO A 585 4.88 -43.99 -3.99
CA PRO A 585 4.37 -44.78 -5.12
C PRO A 585 4.92 -44.35 -6.49
N GLN A 586 5.36 -43.11 -6.64
CA GLN A 586 5.77 -42.52 -7.92
C GLN A 586 7.29 -42.43 -8.09
N ILE A 587 8.05 -42.52 -6.99
CA ILE A 587 9.52 -42.38 -6.99
C ILE A 587 10.29 -43.71 -7.13
N THR A 588 9.60 -44.81 -7.46
CA THR A 588 10.21 -46.12 -7.75
C THR A 588 10.03 -46.55 -9.21
N GLY A 589 9.57 -45.65 -10.08
CA GLY A 589 9.27 -45.94 -11.48
C GLY A 589 10.51 -46.01 -12.40
N PRO A 590 10.36 -46.54 -13.63
CA PRO A 590 11.47 -46.71 -14.58
C PRO A 590 12.07 -45.38 -15.06
N ASN A 591 11.40 -44.25 -14.83
CA ASN A 591 11.82 -42.93 -15.29
C ASN A 591 12.73 -42.21 -14.30
N ILE A 592 12.91 -42.77 -13.10
CA ILE A 592 13.78 -42.22 -12.06
C ILE A 592 15.24 -42.50 -12.42
N ARG A 593 16.01 -41.44 -12.61
CA ARG A 593 17.42 -41.50 -13.03
C ARG A 593 18.39 -41.39 -11.85
N ALA A 594 17.98 -40.71 -10.78
CA ALA A 594 18.78 -40.55 -9.58
C ALA A 594 17.91 -40.21 -8.37
N ASP A 595 18.31 -40.69 -7.18
CA ASP A 595 17.84 -40.23 -5.86
C ASP A 595 19.07 -40.02 -4.97
N ILE A 596 19.51 -38.76 -4.88
CA ILE A 596 20.79 -38.38 -4.26
C ILE A 596 20.56 -37.63 -2.95
N ASP A 597 21.22 -38.06 -1.88
CA ASP A 597 21.34 -37.25 -0.66
C ASP A 597 22.48 -36.23 -0.83
N LYS A 598 22.21 -34.95 -0.55
CA LYS A 598 23.16 -33.86 -0.82
C LYS A 598 23.27 -32.87 0.34
N THR A 599 24.44 -32.24 0.42
CA THR A 599 24.70 -31.07 1.26
C THR A 599 24.78 -29.78 0.45
N LEU A 600 25.09 -29.86 -0.84
CA LEU A 600 25.07 -28.73 -1.78
C LEU A 600 23.65 -28.19 -1.93
N PHE A 601 23.45 -26.87 -1.90
CA PHE A 601 22.11 -26.28 -2.01
C PHE A 601 21.47 -26.49 -3.40
N SER A 602 22.27 -26.41 -4.46
CA SER A 602 21.86 -26.80 -5.81
C SER A 602 21.68 -28.30 -5.93
N MET A 603 20.77 -28.75 -6.81
CA MET A 603 20.64 -30.16 -7.18
C MET A 603 21.77 -30.65 -8.11
N VAL A 604 22.52 -29.73 -8.72
CA VAL A 604 23.57 -30.05 -9.70
C VAL A 604 24.85 -30.48 -8.98
N THR A 605 24.77 -31.62 -8.30
CA THR A 605 25.94 -32.26 -7.67
C THR A 605 26.81 -32.93 -8.74
N PRO A 606 28.08 -33.27 -8.45
CA PRO A 606 28.94 -33.96 -9.41
C PRO A 606 28.36 -35.29 -9.93
N GLU A 607 27.52 -35.96 -9.16
CA GLU A 607 26.80 -37.17 -9.56
C GLU A 607 25.68 -36.86 -10.55
N ILE A 608 24.89 -35.81 -10.29
CA ILE A 608 23.81 -35.37 -11.17
C ILE A 608 24.37 -34.81 -12.48
N GLU A 609 25.43 -33.99 -12.42
CA GLU A 609 26.09 -33.38 -13.59
C GLU A 609 26.49 -34.44 -14.63
N LYS A 610 27.02 -35.59 -14.19
CA LYS A 610 27.40 -36.71 -15.09
C LYS A 610 26.21 -37.36 -15.80
N LEU A 611 25.01 -37.17 -15.28
CA LEU A 611 23.77 -37.76 -15.78
C LEU A 611 22.93 -36.78 -16.60
N LEU A 612 23.30 -35.49 -16.66
CA LEU A 612 22.58 -34.47 -17.41
C LEU A 612 23.09 -34.40 -18.87
N PRO A 613 22.21 -34.51 -19.87
CA PRO A 613 22.54 -34.19 -21.26
C PRO A 613 22.99 -32.73 -21.45
N PRO A 614 23.71 -32.40 -22.54
CA PRO A 614 24.26 -31.06 -22.78
C PRO A 614 23.22 -29.92 -22.88
N SER A 615 21.99 -30.21 -23.26
CA SER A 615 20.89 -29.24 -23.36
C SER A 615 19.57 -29.93 -23.03
N LEU A 616 18.75 -29.27 -22.21
CA LEU A 616 17.51 -29.83 -21.67
C LEU A 616 16.48 -28.73 -21.46
N ASP A 617 15.22 -29.14 -21.53
CA ASP A 617 14.11 -28.45 -20.87
C ASP A 617 13.93 -29.08 -19.48
N VAL A 618 14.07 -28.27 -18.43
CA VAL A 618 14.04 -28.76 -17.04
C VAL A 618 12.85 -28.17 -16.30
N ILE A 619 12.03 -29.02 -15.70
CA ILE A 619 10.90 -28.61 -14.87
C ILE A 619 11.24 -28.82 -13.40
N ILE A 620 11.14 -27.76 -12.59
CA ILE A 620 11.50 -27.78 -11.18
C ILE A 620 10.26 -27.68 -10.28
N VAL A 621 10.18 -28.64 -9.37
CA VAL A 621 9.30 -28.65 -8.19
C VAL A 621 10.15 -28.90 -6.95
N GLY A 622 9.79 -28.32 -5.80
CA GLY A 622 10.60 -28.49 -4.58
C GLY A 622 10.36 -27.47 -3.48
N ILE A 623 11.09 -27.62 -2.39
CA ILE A 623 11.01 -26.76 -1.22
C ILE A 623 12.26 -25.89 -1.05
N GLU A 624 12.12 -24.82 -0.28
CA GLU A 624 13.04 -23.70 -0.19
C GLU A 624 13.29 -23.00 -1.53
N THR A 625 12.24 -22.38 -2.08
CA THR A 625 12.28 -21.59 -3.32
C THR A 625 13.45 -20.61 -3.36
N HIS A 626 13.68 -19.88 -2.26
CA HIS A 626 14.74 -18.87 -2.14
C HIS A 626 16.15 -19.45 -1.97
N ILE A 627 16.29 -20.75 -1.69
CA ILE A 627 17.58 -21.43 -1.49
C ILE A 627 17.77 -22.50 -2.56
N CYS A 628 17.28 -23.73 -2.32
CA CYS A 628 17.61 -24.89 -3.12
C CYS A 628 17.07 -24.78 -4.56
N VAL A 629 15.83 -24.30 -4.73
CA VAL A 629 15.23 -24.10 -6.07
C VAL A 629 15.97 -22.98 -6.80
N THR A 630 16.26 -21.86 -6.11
CA THR A 630 16.95 -20.73 -6.73
C THR A 630 18.35 -21.11 -7.22
N GLN A 631 19.17 -21.72 -6.34
CA GLN A 631 20.53 -22.11 -6.70
C GLN A 631 20.53 -23.15 -7.84
N THR A 632 19.62 -24.12 -7.77
CA THR A 632 19.44 -25.10 -8.86
C THR A 632 19.08 -24.45 -10.18
N THR A 633 18.13 -23.51 -10.17
CA THR A 633 17.66 -22.84 -11.39
C THR A 633 18.79 -22.02 -12.03
N LEU A 634 19.55 -21.27 -11.23
CA LEU A 634 20.66 -20.47 -11.71
C LEU A 634 21.79 -21.33 -12.29
N ASP A 635 22.16 -22.42 -11.60
CA ASP A 635 23.20 -23.34 -12.08
C ASP A 635 22.82 -24.00 -13.42
N LEU A 636 21.55 -24.36 -13.60
CA LEU A 636 21.06 -24.96 -14.84
C LEU A 636 20.98 -23.94 -15.99
N LEU A 637 20.56 -22.70 -15.69
CA LEU A 637 20.56 -21.61 -16.69
C LEU A 637 21.98 -21.26 -17.14
N GLU A 638 22.95 -21.21 -16.23
CA GLU A 638 24.36 -20.96 -16.54
C GLU A 638 24.95 -22.03 -17.46
N ARG A 639 24.44 -23.27 -17.36
CA ARG A 639 24.80 -24.39 -18.24
C ARG A 639 24.04 -24.41 -19.57
N GLY A 640 23.19 -23.41 -19.83
CA GLY A 640 22.46 -23.26 -21.08
C GLY A 640 21.19 -24.11 -21.18
N HIS A 641 20.69 -24.67 -20.08
CA HIS A 641 19.40 -25.36 -20.07
C HIS A 641 18.24 -24.35 -20.03
N ARG A 642 17.11 -24.73 -20.61
CA ARG A 642 15.87 -23.95 -20.49
C ARG A 642 15.11 -24.45 -19.27
N VAL A 643 14.88 -23.56 -18.30
CA VAL A 643 14.37 -23.96 -16.98
C VAL A 643 12.98 -23.41 -16.73
N TYR A 644 12.07 -24.30 -16.35
CA TYR A 644 10.69 -24.03 -15.97
C TYR A 644 10.52 -24.21 -14.46
N VAL A 645 10.04 -23.18 -13.77
CA VAL A 645 9.78 -23.23 -12.32
C VAL A 645 8.28 -23.18 -12.09
N LEU A 646 7.73 -24.23 -11.49
CA LEU A 646 6.28 -24.35 -11.30
C LEU A 646 5.85 -23.61 -10.03
N VAL A 647 5.12 -22.52 -10.17
CA VAL A 647 4.70 -21.70 -9.02
C VAL A 647 3.88 -22.50 -8.02
N ASP A 648 2.96 -23.33 -8.49
CA ASP A 648 2.15 -24.25 -7.70
C ASP A 648 2.92 -25.49 -7.19
N GLY A 649 4.14 -25.72 -7.70
CA GLY A 649 5.03 -26.81 -7.31
C GLY A 649 6.24 -26.42 -6.46
N VAL A 650 6.42 -25.13 -6.15
CA VAL A 650 7.54 -24.65 -5.30
C VAL A 650 7.08 -23.90 -4.05
N SER A 651 7.86 -24.03 -2.97
CA SER A 651 7.58 -23.32 -1.73
C SER A 651 8.81 -23.02 -0.88
N SER A 652 8.67 -22.10 0.07
CA SER A 652 9.69 -21.77 1.08
C SER A 652 9.07 -21.82 2.47
N MET A 653 9.90 -21.99 3.51
CA MET A 653 9.45 -21.88 4.91
C MET A 653 8.89 -20.49 5.20
N ASN A 654 9.54 -19.44 4.68
CA ASN A 654 9.07 -18.06 4.71
C ASN A 654 8.27 -17.77 3.43
N ALA A 655 6.99 -17.39 3.56
CA ALA A 655 6.11 -17.21 2.41
C ALA A 655 6.48 -15.97 1.57
N GLU A 656 7.03 -14.95 2.21
CA GLU A 656 7.47 -13.68 1.63
C GLU A 656 8.67 -13.88 0.70
N GLU A 657 9.62 -14.72 1.11
CA GLU A 657 10.83 -15.06 0.34
C GLU A 657 10.49 -15.76 -0.99
N ARG A 658 9.37 -16.48 -1.04
CA ARG A 658 8.94 -17.20 -2.25
C ARG A 658 8.68 -16.25 -3.42
N GLY A 659 8.00 -15.13 -3.18
CA GLY A 659 7.68 -14.14 -4.21
C GLY A 659 8.94 -13.46 -4.77
N ILE A 660 9.85 -13.09 -3.87
CA ILE A 660 11.15 -12.48 -4.20
C ILE A 660 12.00 -13.44 -5.04
N ALA A 661 12.08 -14.71 -4.61
CA ALA A 661 12.82 -15.74 -5.34
C ALA A 661 12.26 -15.97 -6.75
N LEU A 662 10.93 -16.08 -6.90
CA LEU A 662 10.31 -16.27 -8.22
C LEU A 662 10.51 -15.07 -9.15
N ALA A 663 10.47 -13.84 -8.62
CA ALA A 663 10.78 -12.64 -9.41
C ALA A 663 12.24 -12.66 -9.88
N ARG A 664 13.18 -12.93 -8.98
CA ARG A 664 14.61 -13.07 -9.30
C ARG A 664 14.86 -14.16 -10.36
N LEU A 665 14.19 -15.31 -10.26
CA LEU A 665 14.36 -16.39 -11.23
C LEU A 665 13.82 -16.03 -12.61
N ARG A 666 12.70 -15.28 -12.67
CA ARG A 666 12.19 -14.74 -13.93
C ARG A 666 13.19 -13.77 -14.57
N ASP A 667 13.77 -12.87 -13.79
CA ASP A 667 14.77 -11.91 -14.26
C ASP A 667 16.06 -12.60 -14.74
N ALA A 668 16.41 -13.73 -14.12
CA ALA A 668 17.54 -14.57 -14.53
C ALA A 668 17.30 -15.38 -15.82
N GLY A 669 16.07 -15.39 -16.36
CA GLY A 669 15.72 -16.08 -17.60
C GLY A 669 14.95 -17.40 -17.42
N ALA A 670 14.53 -17.76 -16.20
CA ALA A 670 13.66 -18.92 -16.00
C ALA A 670 12.21 -18.65 -16.42
N ILE A 671 11.55 -19.67 -16.97
CA ILE A 671 10.13 -19.63 -17.31
C ILE A 671 9.32 -19.99 -16.07
N VAL A 672 8.73 -18.99 -15.43
CA VAL A 672 7.88 -19.18 -14.26
C VAL A 672 6.44 -19.41 -14.71
N THR A 673 5.93 -20.64 -14.56
CA THR A 673 4.61 -21.08 -15.08
C THR A 673 3.86 -21.93 -14.06
N SER A 674 2.64 -22.37 -14.38
CA SER A 674 1.89 -23.34 -13.57
C SER A 674 2.07 -24.76 -14.10
N SER A 675 1.91 -25.75 -13.22
CA SER A 675 1.95 -27.16 -13.58
C SER A 675 0.87 -27.58 -14.59
N GLU A 676 -0.29 -26.92 -14.60
CA GLU A 676 -1.32 -27.16 -15.62
C GLU A 676 -0.88 -26.63 -17.00
N SER A 677 -0.32 -25.41 -17.04
CA SER A 677 0.09 -24.79 -18.30
C SER A 677 1.20 -25.58 -18.97
N ILE A 678 2.23 -25.99 -18.22
CA ILE A 678 3.37 -26.74 -18.78
C ILE A 678 2.96 -28.12 -19.30
N LEU A 679 2.00 -28.79 -18.64
CA LEU A 679 1.53 -30.11 -19.07
C LEU A 679 0.82 -30.02 -20.43
N PHE A 680 0.00 -28.99 -20.64
CA PHE A 680 -0.63 -28.77 -21.94
C PHE A 680 0.34 -28.23 -23.01
N GLU A 681 1.35 -27.46 -22.60
CA GLU A 681 2.44 -27.04 -23.50
C GLU A 681 3.24 -28.24 -24.01
N ILE A 682 3.57 -29.21 -23.15
CA ILE A 682 4.24 -30.46 -23.56
C ILE A 682 3.36 -31.31 -24.48
N ILE A 683 2.07 -31.41 -24.17
CA ILE A 683 1.14 -32.21 -24.97
C ILE A 683 0.95 -31.62 -26.37
N GLY A 684 0.86 -30.30 -26.49
CA GLY A 684 0.75 -29.56 -27.76
C GLY A 684 -0.61 -29.71 -28.48
N ASP A 685 -1.20 -30.91 -28.49
CA ASP A 685 -2.44 -31.22 -29.21
C ASP A 685 -3.30 -32.27 -28.48
N ALA A 686 -4.63 -32.14 -28.56
CA ALA A 686 -5.56 -33.08 -27.95
C ALA A 686 -5.52 -34.49 -28.59
N SER A 687 -4.92 -34.62 -29.78
CA SER A 687 -4.68 -35.88 -30.48
C SER A 687 -3.49 -36.68 -29.95
N HIS A 688 -2.65 -36.09 -29.08
CA HIS A 688 -1.51 -36.77 -28.48
C HIS A 688 -1.95 -38.00 -27.66
N GLU A 689 -1.23 -39.12 -27.75
CA GLU A 689 -1.59 -40.37 -27.08
C GLU A 689 -1.72 -40.22 -25.55
N GLY A 690 -0.86 -39.39 -24.96
CA GLY A 690 -0.89 -39.04 -23.53
C GLY A 690 -1.99 -38.07 -23.10
N PHE A 691 -2.73 -37.43 -24.02
CA PHE A 691 -3.67 -36.35 -23.68
C PHE A 691 -4.77 -36.80 -22.71
N LYS A 692 -5.40 -37.96 -22.96
CA LYS A 692 -6.49 -38.44 -22.10
C LYS A 692 -6.02 -38.70 -20.66
N ALA A 693 -4.83 -39.29 -20.51
CA ALA A 693 -4.24 -39.56 -19.21
C ALA A 693 -3.84 -38.27 -18.48
N VAL A 694 -3.13 -37.36 -19.15
CA VAL A 694 -2.71 -36.07 -18.57
C VAL A 694 -3.92 -35.18 -18.23
N SER A 695 -4.92 -35.11 -19.11
CA SER A 695 -6.17 -34.38 -18.85
C SER A 695 -6.93 -34.95 -17.65
N GLY A 696 -6.94 -36.28 -17.48
CA GLY A 696 -7.50 -36.94 -16.29
C GLY A 696 -6.81 -36.49 -15.00
N ILE A 697 -5.47 -36.52 -14.99
CA ILE A 697 -4.66 -36.10 -13.83
C ILE A 697 -4.91 -34.62 -13.49
N VAL A 698 -4.96 -33.73 -14.50
CA VAL A 698 -5.23 -32.29 -14.29
C VAL A 698 -6.64 -32.08 -13.71
N LYS A 699 -7.65 -32.82 -14.18
CA LYS A 699 -9.02 -32.73 -13.66
C LYS A 699 -9.11 -33.19 -12.20
N GLU A 700 -8.45 -34.29 -11.85
CA GLU A 700 -8.41 -34.82 -10.48
C GLU A 700 -7.77 -33.84 -9.48
N THR A 701 -6.80 -33.06 -9.94
CA THR A 701 -5.98 -32.16 -9.11
C THR A 701 -6.39 -30.69 -9.23
N LYS A 702 -7.53 -30.41 -9.84
CA LYS A 702 -7.98 -29.04 -10.15
C LYS A 702 -8.12 -28.17 -8.89
N GLU A 703 -8.77 -28.69 -7.85
CA GLU A 703 -9.01 -27.94 -6.62
C GLU A 703 -7.72 -27.70 -5.82
N SER A 704 -6.81 -28.67 -5.80
CA SER A 704 -5.51 -28.49 -5.14
C SER A 704 -4.64 -27.48 -5.89
N THR A 705 -4.65 -27.53 -7.22
CA THR A 705 -3.97 -26.56 -8.09
C THR A 705 -4.52 -25.15 -7.88
N LYS A 706 -5.85 -25.00 -7.86
CA LYS A 706 -6.52 -23.72 -7.57
C LYS A 706 -6.16 -23.18 -6.19
N GLY A 707 -6.11 -24.04 -5.17
CA GLY A 707 -5.70 -23.67 -3.82
C GLY A 707 -4.22 -23.26 -3.72
N ALA A 708 -3.33 -23.91 -4.47
CA ALA A 708 -1.91 -23.55 -4.56
C ALA A 708 -1.71 -22.21 -5.28
N LEU A 709 -2.42 -21.98 -6.39
CA LEU A 709 -2.40 -20.74 -7.17
C LEU A 709 -3.08 -19.57 -6.46
N GLY A 710 -4.10 -19.83 -5.64
CA GLY A 710 -4.79 -18.81 -4.82
C GLY A 710 -3.90 -18.15 -3.76
N ALA A 711 -2.76 -18.76 -3.42
CA ALA A 711 -1.72 -18.14 -2.59
C ALA A 711 -0.81 -17.17 -3.39
N PHE A 712 -0.89 -17.15 -4.72
CA PHE A 712 -0.14 -16.26 -5.60
C PHE A 712 -0.97 -15.08 -6.11
N SER A 713 -2.31 -15.18 -6.08
CA SER A 713 -3.20 -14.06 -6.39
C SER A 713 -3.31 -13.02 -5.26
N LYS A 714 -2.50 -13.16 -4.20
CA LYS A 714 -2.43 -12.28 -3.03
C LYS A 714 -1.11 -11.50 -2.89
N ILE A 715 -0.26 -11.49 -3.91
CA ILE A 715 0.96 -10.65 -3.98
C ILE A 715 0.71 -9.50 -4.95
#